data_AF-A0A9P3HKI0-F1
#
_entry.id   AF-A0A9P3HKI0-F1
#
_cell.length_a   1.000
_cell.length_b   1.000
_cell.length_c   1.000
_cell.angle_alpha   90.00
_cell.angle_beta   90.00
_cell.angle_gamma   90.00
#
_symmetry.space_group_name_H-M   'P 1'
#
loop_
_entity.id
_entity.type
_entity.pdbx_description
1 polymer ?
#
loop_
_entity_poly.entity_id
_entity_poly.type
_entity_poly.pdbx_seq_one_letter_code
_entity_poly.pdbx_strand_id
1 'polypeptide(L)'
;MVNKLFCLLEGDSMKNGFPVDMEPAMTVGDLREKIKDKKSNDLDRIDADRLILWLVSIPEDMRQYSSILFDSLRDKEELDRPRTPLSKLFPEGPDDSTYIFVQRPPQSRQAQSSSHEIDDVISGKRKRRSSEPDTQKRKATKQGLSEDEQESDDLPVKRPRVVPLTWDFWLKKLHSTVEIGDPPELYPENLQKKVGRFRKATSQVPFSGESFVDLRLNDQPSDMGEKLNQLCTFNLVYVIFAVSGAGKTRSIFDVAMQEKSRVFLMYIECNDGKASHGEGFEPTRDRNFIRLCQELTDINMNIGLSSEVGQAQAYRLIILEYTSRIFHLALLFDKNKDLTPRGYLLSQLNGGQQSITEIKESLSQLDSQTLRALFAMAFNRLKVTLLANFQFAVAIDEATSGSNLFDGLFKNHNDHGRGVLTPLLEFIAPLAIPVLVSGTSFTLRHGEKVLSDIGKGVSENYISDYKPLTMAQVEAYIQRYLDLSGCDFTAIEQWKYLAGRPRLASRLVLEIVQAEENQGKSQTKQWVLEKAVSTTIRAVEGRLTTRLQDLAERCIDSVDPHDSSMRSILEDLFISCRFFGGSARLGEVNDDMTRLVNCGIAFVETSPNGLFIKVDELLAVRTVVSALSHKYFQPSETLILNLFKKLALSTKALDTSKGKAWEYLIMSRLLDYNGKSVSDLVHIFYNDNQIKRAKDQARPKILVRAALPGWTRDATFKVSSFGDADLFSQMYNVSHEDDVDIIDFLIGNPARRNYILQPANIMRPDGVYIGSINGRPLNQYWTLLFSAKFFSASMSGSQTIEYDRNSTKWALAYHTKTGIVSSQKLVDKLRQLDRFSDHQGSLRIHFVLPGLASSTDGSDRGGCRVEGDDVVMYIDKTMLDTLFQSNNSIAAELRKLL
;
A
#
# COMPACT_ATOMS: atom_id res chain seq x y z
N MET A 1 -45.92 -44.43 -4.07
CA MET A 1 -44.69 -43.78 -3.59
C MET A 1 -45.05 -42.33 -3.32
N VAL A 2 -44.76 -41.81 -2.13
CA VAL A 2 -44.94 -40.38 -1.83
C VAL A 2 -43.71 -39.67 -2.37
N ASN A 3 -43.85 -38.93 -3.46
CA ASN A 3 -42.78 -38.11 -4.00
C ASN A 3 -42.75 -36.80 -3.21
N LYS A 4 -41.56 -36.35 -2.79
CA LYS A 4 -41.39 -35.09 -2.05
C LYS A 4 -40.82 -34.02 -2.98
N LEU A 5 -41.37 -32.82 -2.89
CA LEU A 5 -40.92 -31.65 -3.62
C LEU A 5 -40.24 -30.69 -2.65
N PHE A 6 -39.02 -30.25 -2.92
CA PHE A 6 -38.35 -29.30 -2.03
C PHE A 6 -38.70 -27.86 -2.40
N CYS A 7 -39.14 -27.09 -1.40
CA CYS A 7 -39.52 -25.69 -1.55
C CYS A 7 -38.55 -24.78 -0.80
N LEU A 8 -38.31 -23.58 -1.33
CA LEU A 8 -37.45 -22.56 -0.73
C LEU A 8 -38.13 -21.19 -0.80
N LEU A 9 -38.14 -20.43 0.30
CA LEU A 9 -38.70 -19.08 0.33
C LEU A 9 -37.68 -18.06 -0.21
N GLU A 10 -38.18 -17.00 -0.85
CA GLU A 10 -37.35 -15.90 -1.33
C GLU A 10 -36.58 -15.22 -0.19
N GLY A 11 -35.24 -15.16 -0.34
CA GLY A 11 -34.32 -14.60 0.65
C GLY A 11 -33.77 -15.62 1.65
N ASP A 12 -34.25 -16.87 1.65
CA ASP A 12 -33.74 -17.92 2.52
C ASP A 12 -32.50 -18.64 1.95
N SER A 13 -31.69 -19.20 2.85
CA SER A 13 -30.58 -20.10 2.50
C SER A 13 -31.09 -21.48 2.06
N MET A 14 -30.34 -22.19 1.20
CA MET A 14 -30.68 -23.57 0.79
C MET A 14 -30.85 -24.55 1.97
N LYS A 15 -30.18 -24.29 3.10
CA LYS A 15 -30.31 -25.10 4.33
C LYS A 15 -31.70 -25.00 4.97
N ASN A 16 -32.45 -23.94 4.64
CA ASN A 16 -33.81 -23.72 5.12
C ASN A 16 -34.88 -24.26 4.15
N GLY A 17 -34.47 -24.93 3.07
CA GLY A 17 -35.37 -25.61 2.16
C GLY A 17 -36.18 -26.69 2.88
N PHE A 18 -37.47 -26.81 2.55
CA PHE A 18 -38.38 -27.70 3.25
C PHE A 18 -39.17 -28.57 2.26
N PRO A 19 -39.36 -29.87 2.56
CA PRO A 19 -40.07 -30.75 1.65
C PRO A 19 -41.59 -30.57 1.76
N VAL A 20 -42.33 -30.73 0.68
CA VAL A 20 -43.79 -30.82 0.62
C VAL A 20 -44.18 -32.14 -0.03
N ASP A 21 -45.12 -32.86 0.59
CA ASP A 21 -45.55 -34.18 0.10
C ASP A 21 -46.48 -34.03 -1.12
N MET A 22 -46.11 -34.64 -2.24
CA MET A 22 -46.87 -34.64 -3.48
C MET A 22 -47.80 -35.85 -3.57
N GLU A 23 -49.06 -35.59 -3.89
CA GLU A 23 -50.06 -36.61 -4.19
C GLU A 23 -50.38 -36.64 -5.70
N PRO A 24 -50.68 -37.80 -6.31
CA PRO A 24 -50.84 -37.92 -7.77
C PRO A 24 -51.95 -37.03 -8.39
N ALA A 25 -52.96 -36.67 -7.60
CA ALA A 25 -54.07 -35.82 -8.02
C ALA A 25 -53.90 -34.33 -7.65
N MET A 26 -52.78 -33.98 -7.00
CA MET A 26 -52.53 -32.64 -6.48
C MET A 26 -52.28 -31.65 -7.62
N THR A 27 -52.85 -30.46 -7.51
CA THR A 27 -52.67 -29.35 -8.45
C THR A 27 -51.67 -28.31 -7.93
N VAL A 28 -51.23 -27.38 -8.79
CA VAL A 28 -50.41 -26.23 -8.37
C VAL A 28 -51.12 -25.37 -7.32
N GLY A 29 -52.45 -25.26 -7.39
CA GLY A 29 -53.26 -24.58 -6.37
C GLY A 29 -53.16 -25.26 -5.00
N ASP A 30 -53.31 -26.58 -4.98
CA ASP A 30 -53.14 -27.37 -3.75
C ASP A 30 -51.72 -27.25 -3.18
N LEU A 31 -50.71 -27.11 -4.06
CA LEU A 31 -49.31 -26.95 -3.66
C LEU A 31 -49.09 -25.63 -2.92
N ARG A 32 -49.72 -24.54 -3.37
CA ARG A 32 -49.68 -23.24 -2.68
C ARG A 32 -50.26 -23.33 -1.28
N GLU A 33 -51.39 -24.01 -1.11
CA GLU A 33 -52.01 -24.25 0.21
C GLU A 33 -51.09 -25.06 1.12
N LYS A 34 -50.53 -26.18 0.65
CA LYS A 34 -49.59 -26.98 1.47
C LYS A 34 -48.32 -26.22 1.84
N ILE A 35 -47.80 -25.35 0.96
CA ILE A 35 -46.65 -24.49 1.25
C ILE A 35 -46.99 -23.48 2.35
N LYS A 36 -48.15 -22.82 2.24
CA LYS A 36 -48.63 -21.87 3.24
C LYS A 36 -48.84 -22.53 4.60
N ASP A 37 -49.48 -23.71 4.65
CA ASP A 37 -49.68 -24.46 5.89
C ASP A 37 -48.35 -24.83 6.55
N LYS A 38 -47.34 -25.22 5.75
CA LYS A 38 -46.02 -25.63 6.25
C LYS A 38 -45.15 -24.47 6.71
N LYS A 39 -45.38 -23.28 6.16
CA LYS A 39 -44.65 -22.04 6.46
C LYS A 39 -45.59 -20.94 6.96
N SER A 40 -46.56 -21.31 7.80
CA SER A 40 -47.65 -20.43 8.25
C SER A 40 -47.17 -19.14 8.91
N ASN A 41 -46.08 -19.21 9.68
CA ASN A 41 -45.49 -18.03 10.33
C ASN A 41 -44.76 -17.12 9.34
N ASP A 42 -44.01 -17.70 8.39
CA ASP A 42 -43.22 -16.96 7.41
C ASP A 42 -44.09 -16.37 6.28
N LEU A 43 -45.29 -16.90 6.11
CA LEU A 43 -46.28 -16.48 5.11
C LEU A 43 -47.56 -15.92 5.77
N ASP A 44 -47.46 -15.46 7.02
CA ASP A 44 -48.58 -14.86 7.74
C ASP A 44 -49.15 -13.67 6.94
N ARG A 45 -50.49 -13.56 6.90
CA ARG A 45 -51.25 -12.54 6.15
C ARG A 45 -51.11 -12.57 4.62
N ILE A 46 -50.55 -13.63 4.04
CA ILE A 46 -50.54 -13.84 2.59
C ILE A 46 -51.49 -15.00 2.26
N ASP A 47 -52.48 -14.76 1.41
CA ASP A 47 -53.35 -15.82 0.90
C ASP A 47 -52.58 -16.76 -0.02
N ALA A 48 -52.85 -18.07 0.06
CA ALA A 48 -52.05 -19.07 -0.65
C ALA A 48 -52.09 -18.85 -2.16
N ASP A 49 -53.24 -18.44 -2.70
CA ASP A 49 -53.43 -18.12 -4.11
C ASP A 49 -52.56 -16.94 -4.59
N ARG A 50 -52.12 -16.06 -3.67
CA ARG A 50 -51.24 -14.92 -3.95
C ARG A 50 -49.74 -15.26 -3.92
N LEU A 51 -49.37 -16.49 -3.56
CA LEU A 51 -47.98 -16.95 -3.64
C LEU A 51 -47.58 -17.14 -5.11
N ILE A 52 -46.40 -16.65 -5.46
CA ILE A 52 -45.79 -16.86 -6.77
C ILE A 52 -44.82 -18.02 -6.64
N LEU A 53 -45.05 -19.09 -7.40
CA LEU A 53 -44.23 -20.30 -7.36
C LEU A 53 -43.41 -20.41 -8.64
N TRP A 54 -42.13 -20.72 -8.50
CA TRP A 54 -41.20 -20.87 -9.60
C TRP A 54 -40.57 -22.25 -9.56
N LEU A 55 -40.64 -22.99 -10.66
CA LEU A 55 -39.88 -24.20 -10.85
C LEU A 55 -38.46 -23.83 -11.27
N VAL A 56 -37.47 -24.28 -10.50
CA VAL A 56 -36.04 -24.02 -10.75
C VAL A 56 -35.22 -25.30 -10.62
N SER A 57 -34.18 -25.41 -11.45
CA SER A 57 -33.15 -26.44 -11.30
C SER A 57 -31.89 -25.81 -10.69
N ILE A 58 -31.43 -26.36 -9.57
CA ILE A 58 -30.26 -25.88 -8.83
C ILE A 58 -29.16 -26.95 -8.88
N PRO A 59 -28.05 -26.70 -9.61
CA PRO A 59 -26.95 -27.65 -9.71
C PRO A 59 -26.24 -27.89 -8.36
N GLU A 60 -25.63 -29.06 -8.22
CA GLU A 60 -25.07 -29.54 -6.95
C GLU A 60 -23.88 -28.69 -6.42
N ASP A 61 -23.14 -28.03 -7.32
CA ASP A 61 -22.03 -27.11 -7.01
C ASP A 61 -22.49 -25.76 -6.43
N MET A 62 -23.75 -25.37 -6.63
CA MET A 62 -24.35 -24.18 -6.02
C MET A 62 -24.87 -24.41 -4.60
N ARG A 63 -24.87 -25.66 -4.10
CA ARG A 63 -25.38 -25.99 -2.75
C ARG A 63 -24.49 -25.49 -1.60
N GLN A 64 -23.29 -25.01 -1.88
CA GLN A 64 -22.33 -24.48 -0.89
C GLN A 64 -22.55 -23.00 -0.53
N TYR A 65 -23.37 -22.26 -1.29
CA TYR A 65 -23.62 -20.84 -1.05
C TYR A 65 -24.66 -20.62 0.06
N SER A 66 -24.44 -19.60 0.90
CA SER A 66 -25.25 -19.31 2.09
C SER A 66 -26.59 -18.64 1.79
N SER A 67 -26.78 -18.07 0.60
CA SER A 67 -28.05 -17.56 0.10
C SER A 67 -28.07 -17.62 -1.44
N ILE A 68 -29.19 -18.02 -2.03
CA ILE A 68 -29.38 -17.98 -3.48
C ILE A 68 -30.36 -16.84 -3.77
N LEU A 69 -29.92 -15.85 -4.55
CA LEU A 69 -30.81 -14.81 -5.05
C LEU A 69 -31.65 -15.39 -6.20
N PHE A 70 -32.97 -15.21 -6.14
CA PHE A 70 -33.87 -15.67 -7.19
C PHE A 70 -33.49 -15.16 -8.61
N ASP A 71 -32.89 -13.97 -8.67
CA ASP A 71 -32.44 -13.35 -9.93
C ASP A 71 -31.14 -13.94 -10.49
N SER A 72 -30.40 -14.75 -9.72
CA SER A 72 -29.17 -15.40 -10.19
C SER A 72 -29.41 -16.77 -10.84
N LEU A 73 -30.63 -17.32 -10.76
CA LEU A 73 -31.00 -18.60 -11.36
C LEU A 73 -31.36 -18.41 -12.84
N ARG A 74 -30.68 -19.14 -13.74
CA ARG A 74 -30.80 -18.97 -15.20
C ARG A 74 -32.05 -19.62 -15.79
N ASP A 75 -32.43 -20.80 -15.29
CA ASP A 75 -33.57 -21.58 -15.77
C ASP A 75 -34.67 -21.58 -14.71
N LYS A 76 -35.69 -20.74 -14.93
CA LYS A 76 -36.85 -20.61 -14.03
C LYS A 76 -38.16 -20.52 -14.80
N GLU A 77 -39.13 -21.36 -14.44
CA GLU A 77 -40.48 -21.38 -15.03
C GLU A 77 -41.51 -21.03 -13.97
N GLU A 78 -42.37 -20.04 -14.22
CA GLU A 78 -43.44 -19.68 -13.29
C GLU A 78 -44.58 -20.72 -13.35
N LEU A 79 -45.00 -21.22 -12.19
CA LEU A 79 -46.16 -22.10 -12.07
C LEU A 79 -47.43 -21.25 -11.90
N ASP A 80 -47.83 -20.61 -12.99
CA ASP A 80 -48.91 -19.61 -13.05
C ASP A 80 -50.33 -20.22 -13.04
N ARG A 81 -50.49 -21.45 -13.55
CA ARG A 81 -51.79 -22.13 -13.74
C ARG A 81 -52.16 -23.02 -12.54
N PRO A 82 -53.07 -22.60 -11.65
CA PRO A 82 -53.39 -23.34 -10.42
C PRO A 82 -54.05 -24.70 -10.67
N ARG A 83 -54.76 -24.89 -11.79
CA ARG A 83 -55.42 -26.17 -12.13
C ARG A 83 -54.48 -27.21 -12.74
N THR A 84 -53.22 -26.88 -12.97
CA THR A 84 -52.26 -27.82 -13.57
C THR A 84 -51.98 -28.95 -12.58
N PRO A 85 -52.24 -30.23 -12.92
CA PRO A 85 -51.87 -31.35 -12.06
C PRO A 85 -50.35 -31.46 -11.95
N LEU A 86 -49.81 -31.69 -10.75
CA LEU A 86 -48.38 -31.85 -10.53
C LEU A 86 -47.82 -33.07 -11.28
N SER A 87 -48.65 -34.11 -11.50
CA SER A 87 -48.31 -35.27 -12.35
C SER A 87 -48.03 -34.92 -13.81
N LYS A 88 -48.50 -33.76 -14.29
CA LYS A 88 -48.14 -33.23 -15.62
C LYS A 88 -46.82 -32.48 -15.63
N LEU A 89 -46.49 -31.80 -14.52
CA LEU A 89 -45.22 -31.07 -14.36
C LEU A 89 -44.05 -32.01 -14.04
N PHE A 90 -44.34 -33.11 -13.34
CA PHE A 90 -43.36 -34.12 -12.95
C PHE A 90 -43.85 -35.53 -13.35
N PRO A 91 -43.87 -35.87 -14.65
CA PRO A 91 -44.35 -37.17 -15.13
C PRO A 91 -43.57 -38.36 -14.54
N GLU A 92 -42.27 -38.16 -14.32
CA GLU A 92 -41.35 -39.15 -13.73
C GLU A 92 -41.04 -38.86 -12.24
N GLY A 93 -41.61 -37.80 -11.67
CA GLY A 93 -41.28 -37.26 -10.35
C GLY A 93 -40.19 -36.17 -10.41
N PRO A 94 -40.04 -35.35 -9.35
CA PRO A 94 -38.98 -34.35 -9.26
C PRO A 94 -37.62 -35.02 -9.00
N ASP A 95 -36.56 -34.52 -9.62
CA ASP A 95 -35.19 -34.95 -9.35
C ASP A 95 -34.57 -34.20 -8.15
N ASP A 96 -33.38 -34.62 -7.70
CA ASP A 96 -32.70 -34.03 -6.55
C ASP A 96 -32.21 -32.58 -6.80
N SER A 97 -32.21 -32.11 -8.05
CA SER A 97 -31.85 -30.74 -8.41
C SER A 97 -33.08 -29.82 -8.52
N THR A 98 -34.29 -30.37 -8.40
CA THR A 98 -35.55 -29.67 -8.64
C THR A 98 -36.06 -29.01 -7.37
N TYR A 99 -36.25 -27.69 -7.42
CA TYR A 99 -36.81 -26.91 -6.32
C TYR A 99 -37.99 -26.06 -6.77
N ILE A 100 -38.93 -25.82 -5.86
CA ILE A 100 -39.93 -24.77 -5.99
C ILE A 100 -39.52 -23.56 -5.18
N PHE A 101 -39.19 -22.48 -5.87
CA PHE A 101 -38.91 -21.21 -5.23
C PHE A 101 -40.22 -20.44 -4.99
N VAL A 102 -40.43 -19.98 -3.77
CA VAL A 102 -41.67 -19.39 -3.28
C VAL A 102 -41.44 -17.91 -3.03
N GLN A 103 -42.00 -17.07 -3.89
CA GLN A 103 -41.92 -15.62 -3.83
C GLN A 103 -43.19 -15.03 -3.22
N ARG A 104 -43.01 -14.04 -2.34
CA ARG A 104 -44.12 -13.29 -1.74
C ARG A 104 -44.65 -12.24 -2.74
N PRO A 105 -45.96 -11.98 -2.79
CA PRO A 105 -46.50 -10.92 -3.63
C PRO A 105 -45.94 -9.55 -3.18
N PRO A 106 -45.66 -8.63 -4.12
CA PRO A 106 -45.11 -7.32 -3.80
C PRO A 106 -46.06 -6.53 -2.88
N GLN A 107 -45.54 -5.97 -1.78
CA GLN A 107 -46.34 -5.19 -0.83
C GLN A 107 -46.70 -3.82 -1.42
N SER A 108 -48.00 -3.53 -1.56
CA SER A 108 -48.49 -2.18 -1.85
C SER A 108 -48.27 -1.26 -0.65
N ARG A 109 -47.45 -0.21 -0.80
CA ARG A 109 -47.25 0.84 0.21
C ARG A 109 -48.60 1.48 0.59
N GLN A 110 -49.13 1.16 1.76
CA GLN A 110 -50.13 1.99 2.42
C GLN A 110 -49.41 3.18 3.06
N ALA A 111 -49.80 4.40 2.67
CA ALA A 111 -49.36 5.63 3.30
C ALA A 111 -49.82 5.62 4.76
N GLN A 112 -48.88 5.51 5.71
CA GLN A 112 -49.15 5.73 7.13
C GLN A 112 -49.10 7.23 7.41
N SER A 113 -50.28 7.82 7.51
CA SER A 113 -50.52 9.09 8.20
C SER A 113 -50.48 8.86 9.71
N SER A 114 -49.57 9.53 10.41
CA SER A 114 -49.68 9.78 11.85
C SER A 114 -49.66 11.29 12.09
N SER A 115 -50.85 11.84 12.21
CA SER A 115 -51.17 13.18 12.66
C SER A 115 -50.95 13.33 14.17
N HIS A 116 -50.26 14.38 14.59
CA HIS A 116 -50.56 15.08 15.84
C HIS A 116 -50.77 16.57 15.52
N GLU A 117 -51.90 17.09 16.02
CA GLU A 117 -52.52 18.41 15.86
C GLU A 117 -51.64 19.54 16.45
N ILE A 118 -51.83 20.82 16.10
CA ILE A 118 -52.83 21.71 16.72
C ILE A 118 -53.23 22.86 15.77
N ASP A 119 -54.53 23.12 15.78
CA ASP A 119 -55.29 24.21 15.17
C ASP A 119 -54.87 25.64 15.59
N ASP A 120 -55.03 26.59 14.66
CA ASP A 120 -55.70 27.89 14.90
C ASP A 120 -56.15 28.44 13.53
N VAL A 121 -57.42 28.27 13.13
CA VAL A 121 -58.60 29.10 13.48
C VAL A 121 -58.66 30.45 12.74
N ILE A 122 -59.47 30.42 11.68
CA ILE A 122 -60.49 31.42 11.31
C ILE A 122 -60.11 32.64 10.45
N SER A 123 -60.91 32.72 9.36
CA SER A 123 -61.39 33.86 8.56
C SER A 123 -60.55 34.23 7.33
N GLY A 124 -61.10 34.40 6.13
CA GLY A 124 -62.50 34.47 5.72
C GLY A 124 -62.69 35.60 4.72
N LYS A 125 -63.03 35.24 3.47
CA LYS A 125 -63.80 35.98 2.45
C LYS A 125 -63.12 37.05 1.57
N ARG A 126 -63.28 36.82 0.24
CA ARG A 126 -63.81 37.71 -0.86
C ARG A 126 -63.23 39.15 -0.96
N LYS A 127 -62.91 39.74 -2.12
CA LYS A 127 -63.67 39.86 -3.38
C LYS A 127 -62.89 40.70 -4.44
N ARG A 128 -63.30 40.50 -5.70
CA ARG A 128 -63.02 41.17 -7.01
C ARG A 128 -62.71 42.69 -7.12
N ARG A 129 -61.87 42.98 -8.12
CA ARG A 129 -61.87 43.99 -9.23
C ARG A 129 -62.07 45.50 -8.97
N SER A 130 -61.14 46.28 -9.56
CA SER A 130 -61.28 47.44 -10.49
C SER A 130 -59.96 48.25 -10.41
N SER A 131 -59.38 48.95 -11.39
CA SER A 131 -59.66 49.37 -12.77
C SER A 131 -58.42 50.19 -13.21
N GLU A 132 -58.04 50.13 -14.48
CA GLU A 132 -57.09 51.04 -15.17
C GLU A 132 -57.56 52.51 -15.14
N PRO A 133 -56.69 53.54 -15.35
CA PRO A 133 -56.42 53.99 -16.72
C PRO A 133 -55.02 54.58 -17.05
N ASP A 134 -54.78 54.50 -18.35
CA ASP A 134 -53.84 55.11 -19.31
C ASP A 134 -53.46 56.60 -19.13
N THR A 135 -52.21 57.00 -19.43
CA THR A 135 -51.89 58.28 -20.13
C THR A 135 -50.43 58.42 -20.64
N GLN A 136 -50.34 58.37 -21.96
CA GLN A 136 -49.48 59.08 -22.94
C GLN A 136 -48.41 60.13 -22.52
N LYS A 137 -47.17 59.90 -23.02
CA LYS A 137 -46.32 60.71 -23.94
C LYS A 137 -46.12 62.24 -23.72
N ARG A 138 -44.84 62.67 -23.53
CA ARG A 138 -43.96 63.49 -24.42
C ARG A 138 -43.05 64.52 -23.71
N LYS A 139 -41.73 64.46 -24.00
CA LYS A 139 -40.80 65.55 -24.47
C LYS A 139 -39.34 65.05 -24.30
N ALA A 140 -38.58 64.75 -25.36
CA ALA A 140 -37.68 65.64 -26.12
C ALA A 140 -36.76 66.47 -25.19
N THR A 141 -35.42 66.43 -25.28
CA THR A 141 -34.62 66.84 -26.44
C THR A 141 -33.15 66.36 -26.35
N LYS A 142 -32.57 66.07 -27.53
CA LYS A 142 -31.19 65.65 -27.84
C LYS A 142 -30.13 66.76 -27.67
N GLN A 143 -28.91 66.35 -27.32
CA GLN A 143 -27.60 66.80 -27.84
C GLN A 143 -26.66 65.58 -27.68
N GLY A 144 -25.90 65.07 -28.63
CA GLY A 144 -25.67 65.34 -30.05
C GLY A 144 -24.55 64.38 -30.54
N LEU A 145 -24.76 63.79 -31.74
CA LEU A 145 -23.81 63.55 -32.85
C LEU A 145 -22.52 62.76 -32.56
N SER A 146 -22.22 61.63 -33.20
CA SER A 146 -22.15 61.31 -34.65
C SER A 146 -22.38 59.80 -34.85
N GLU A 147 -23.30 59.34 -35.70
CA GLU A 147 -23.17 59.05 -37.15
C GLU A 147 -22.02 58.09 -37.50
N ASP A 148 -22.36 56.80 -37.60
CA ASP A 148 -22.02 55.96 -38.75
C ASP A 148 -23.12 54.90 -38.95
N GLU A 149 -23.58 54.80 -40.20
CA GLU A 149 -24.61 53.90 -40.68
C GLU A 149 -24.10 52.46 -40.74
N GLN A 150 -24.92 51.47 -40.34
CA GLN A 150 -25.02 50.21 -41.08
C GLN A 150 -26.28 49.40 -40.69
N GLU A 151 -26.99 49.02 -41.74
CA GLU A 151 -28.20 48.19 -41.82
C GLU A 151 -28.29 47.03 -40.82
N SER A 152 -29.44 46.93 -40.17
CA SER A 152 -29.89 45.76 -39.44
C SER A 152 -30.44 44.72 -40.42
N ASP A 153 -29.79 43.57 -40.50
CA ASP A 153 -30.39 42.34 -41.01
C ASP A 153 -30.80 41.46 -39.83
N ASP A 154 -32.10 41.27 -39.68
CA ASP A 154 -32.74 40.31 -38.76
C ASP A 154 -32.25 38.89 -39.08
N LEU A 155 -31.34 38.35 -38.27
CA LEU A 155 -30.98 36.94 -38.31
C LEU A 155 -32.01 36.11 -37.53
N PRO A 156 -32.58 35.05 -38.14
CA PRO A 156 -33.61 34.25 -37.50
C PRO A 156 -33.02 33.42 -36.36
N VAL A 157 -33.75 33.36 -35.24
CA VAL A 157 -33.56 32.40 -34.16
C VAL A 157 -33.50 30.99 -34.78
N LYS A 158 -32.30 30.41 -34.85
CA LYS A 158 -32.09 29.02 -35.30
C LYS A 158 -32.84 28.10 -34.35
N ARG A 159 -33.91 27.47 -34.85
CA ARG A 159 -34.55 26.32 -34.20
C ARG A 159 -33.46 25.30 -33.81
N PRO A 160 -33.52 24.67 -32.63
CA PRO A 160 -32.57 23.62 -32.27
C PRO A 160 -32.62 22.55 -33.37
N ARG A 161 -31.46 22.28 -34.00
CA ARG A 161 -31.34 21.17 -34.95
C ARG A 161 -31.74 19.90 -34.21
N VAL A 162 -32.86 19.29 -34.60
CA VAL A 162 -33.24 17.97 -34.12
C VAL A 162 -32.15 17.00 -34.59
N VAL A 163 -31.26 16.61 -33.69
CA VAL A 163 -30.19 15.67 -34.01
C VAL A 163 -30.81 14.27 -34.03
N PRO A 164 -30.67 13.50 -35.14
CA PRO A 164 -31.22 12.16 -35.19
C PRO A 164 -30.62 11.29 -34.09
N LEU A 165 -31.48 10.65 -33.30
CA LEU A 165 -31.07 9.70 -32.26
C LEU A 165 -31.12 8.26 -32.80
N THR A 166 -30.48 8.02 -33.93
CA THR A 166 -30.43 6.70 -34.57
C THR A 166 -29.00 6.17 -34.60
N TRP A 167 -28.87 4.86 -34.44
CA TRP A 167 -27.58 4.17 -34.42
C TRP A 167 -26.78 4.45 -35.69
N ASP A 168 -27.40 4.22 -36.85
CA ASP A 168 -26.74 4.35 -38.16
C ASP A 168 -26.25 5.76 -38.43
N PHE A 169 -26.99 6.79 -37.96
CA PHE A 169 -26.55 8.17 -38.10
C PHE A 169 -25.27 8.43 -37.31
N TRP A 170 -25.25 8.06 -36.03
CA TRP A 170 -24.12 8.34 -35.15
C TRP A 170 -22.90 7.50 -35.50
N LEU A 171 -23.09 6.23 -35.82
CA LEU A 171 -22.02 5.37 -36.29
C LEU A 171 -21.39 5.95 -37.56
N LYS A 172 -22.20 6.28 -38.58
CA LYS A 172 -21.71 6.90 -39.83
C LYS A 172 -21.04 8.25 -39.61
N LYS A 173 -21.60 9.09 -38.74
CA LYS A 173 -21.02 10.40 -38.40
C LYS A 173 -19.63 10.21 -37.79
N LEU A 174 -19.50 9.35 -36.78
CA LEU A 174 -18.23 9.11 -36.12
C LEU A 174 -17.21 8.43 -37.05
N HIS A 175 -17.62 7.47 -37.89
CA HIS A 175 -16.73 6.92 -38.92
C HIS A 175 -16.16 7.98 -39.86
N SER A 176 -16.92 9.04 -40.16
CA SER A 176 -16.47 10.11 -41.05
C SER A 176 -15.57 11.15 -40.37
N THR A 177 -15.52 11.17 -39.04
CA THR A 177 -14.83 12.22 -38.27
C THR A 177 -13.74 11.71 -37.33
N VAL A 178 -13.67 10.40 -37.09
CA VAL A 178 -12.75 9.78 -36.14
C VAL A 178 -11.90 8.76 -36.87
N GLU A 179 -10.58 8.85 -36.71
CA GLU A 179 -9.67 7.85 -37.25
C GLU A 179 -9.48 6.72 -36.24
N ILE A 180 -9.85 5.49 -36.64
CA ILE A 180 -9.69 4.30 -35.80
C ILE A 180 -8.53 3.47 -36.33
N GLY A 181 -7.40 3.52 -35.63
CA GLY A 181 -6.24 2.67 -35.89
C GLY A 181 -6.51 1.20 -35.56
N ASP A 182 -5.66 0.30 -36.09
CA ASP A 182 -5.67 -1.09 -35.63
C ASP A 182 -5.12 -1.20 -34.20
N PRO A 183 -5.58 -2.17 -33.39
CA PRO A 183 -4.97 -2.42 -32.10
C PRO A 183 -3.45 -2.62 -32.23
N PRO A 184 -2.63 -2.03 -31.35
CA PRO A 184 -1.18 -2.22 -31.41
C PRO A 184 -0.79 -3.69 -31.27
N GLU A 185 0.31 -4.07 -31.93
CA GLU A 185 0.92 -5.36 -31.73
C GLU A 185 1.49 -5.49 -30.31
N LEU A 186 1.26 -6.64 -29.68
CA LEU A 186 1.76 -6.93 -28.32
C LEU A 186 3.29 -7.11 -28.27
N TYR A 187 3.85 -7.74 -29.30
CA TYR A 187 5.27 -8.11 -29.40
C TYR A 187 5.91 -7.58 -30.69
N PRO A 188 6.00 -6.26 -30.86
CA PRO A 188 6.51 -5.66 -32.09
C PRO A 188 7.96 -6.09 -32.37
N GLU A 189 8.18 -6.77 -33.50
CA GLU A 189 9.46 -7.44 -33.83
C GLU A 189 10.63 -6.45 -33.97
N ASN A 190 10.35 -5.21 -34.40
CA ASN A 190 11.35 -4.14 -34.46
C ASN A 190 11.88 -3.78 -33.07
N LEU A 191 11.05 -3.85 -32.01
CA LEU A 191 11.43 -3.53 -30.64
C LEU A 191 12.09 -4.72 -29.92
N GLN A 192 11.80 -5.96 -30.32
CA GLN A 192 12.48 -7.14 -29.76
C GLN A 192 14.01 -7.10 -29.91
N LYS A 193 14.52 -6.37 -30.92
CA LYS A 193 15.96 -6.16 -31.13
C LYS A 193 16.63 -5.39 -29.98
N LYS A 194 15.89 -4.56 -29.24
CA LYS A 194 16.41 -3.77 -28.10
C LYS A 194 16.80 -4.65 -26.91
N VAL A 195 16.23 -5.85 -26.81
CA VAL A 195 16.56 -6.81 -25.74
C VAL A 195 17.99 -7.36 -25.88
N GLY A 196 18.62 -7.20 -27.06
CA GLY A 196 20.03 -7.51 -27.27
C GLY A 196 20.40 -8.96 -26.95
N ARG A 197 21.52 -9.16 -26.23
CA ARG A 197 22.02 -10.50 -25.83
C ARG A 197 21.13 -11.22 -24.81
N PHE A 198 20.13 -10.54 -24.26
CA PHE A 198 19.13 -11.14 -23.37
C PHE A 198 17.89 -11.62 -24.12
N ARG A 199 17.81 -11.44 -25.45
CA ARG A 199 16.67 -11.91 -26.23
C ARG A 199 16.59 -13.44 -26.20
N LYS A 200 15.42 -13.99 -25.89
CA LYS A 200 15.12 -15.42 -26.03
C LYS A 200 14.59 -15.74 -27.42
N ALA A 201 14.89 -16.95 -27.89
CA ALA A 201 14.28 -17.49 -29.10
C ALA A 201 12.82 -17.92 -28.88
N THR A 202 12.47 -18.32 -27.65
CA THR A 202 11.18 -18.95 -27.32
C THR A 202 10.20 -18.01 -26.62
N SER A 203 10.58 -16.77 -26.33
CA SER A 203 9.74 -15.79 -25.62
C SER A 203 10.07 -14.37 -26.05
N GLN A 204 9.07 -13.49 -26.00
CA GLN A 204 9.19 -12.08 -26.37
C GLN A 204 8.90 -11.16 -25.18
N VAL A 205 9.51 -9.98 -25.20
CA VAL A 205 9.28 -8.93 -24.20
C VAL A 205 8.14 -8.04 -24.70
N PRO A 206 7.07 -7.81 -23.92
CA PRO A 206 6.00 -6.92 -24.35
C PRO A 206 6.43 -5.45 -24.28
N PHE A 207 5.98 -4.69 -25.28
CA PHE A 207 6.24 -3.26 -25.38
C PHE A 207 4.93 -2.47 -25.51
N SER A 208 4.91 -1.26 -24.94
CA SER A 208 3.90 -0.24 -25.18
C SER A 208 4.55 1.05 -25.69
N GLY A 209 3.77 1.84 -26.42
CA GLY A 209 4.27 2.99 -27.18
C GLY A 209 5.38 2.61 -28.16
N GLU A 210 6.33 3.52 -28.33
CA GLU A 210 7.45 3.35 -29.29
C GLU A 210 8.64 2.58 -28.70
N SER A 211 8.74 2.43 -27.38
CA SER A 211 9.94 1.87 -26.75
C SER A 211 9.79 1.39 -25.30
N PHE A 212 8.62 1.47 -24.69
CA PHE A 212 8.47 1.22 -23.26
C PHE A 212 8.23 -0.27 -22.98
N VAL A 213 9.09 -0.92 -22.21
CA VAL A 213 8.86 -2.31 -21.77
C VAL A 213 7.72 -2.32 -20.75
N ASP A 214 6.64 -3.03 -21.06
CA ASP A 214 5.44 -3.06 -20.21
C ASP A 214 5.00 -4.48 -19.88
N LEU A 215 5.55 -5.01 -18.79
CA LEU A 215 5.23 -6.37 -18.34
C LEU A 215 3.82 -6.50 -17.73
N ARG A 216 3.03 -5.43 -17.67
CA ARG A 216 1.59 -5.54 -17.42
C ARG A 216 0.85 -6.10 -18.63
N LEU A 217 1.43 -6.02 -19.83
CA LEU A 217 0.87 -6.50 -21.10
C LEU A 217 1.44 -7.88 -21.45
N ASN A 218 0.91 -8.92 -20.85
CA ASN A 218 1.38 -10.28 -21.07
C ASN A 218 0.18 -11.23 -21.17
N ASP A 219 0.27 -12.14 -22.14
CA ASP A 219 -0.77 -13.07 -22.56
C ASP A 219 -0.99 -14.26 -21.61
N GLN A 220 0.00 -14.65 -20.81
CA GLN A 220 -0.19 -15.62 -19.72
C GLN A 220 -0.56 -14.89 -18.44
N PRO A 221 -1.73 -15.20 -17.86
CA PRO A 221 -2.22 -14.50 -16.69
C PRO A 221 -1.42 -14.85 -15.43
N SER A 222 -1.50 -13.98 -14.44
CA SER A 222 -1.18 -14.35 -13.05
C SER A 222 -2.31 -15.18 -12.43
N ASP A 223 -2.03 -15.91 -11.34
CA ASP A 223 -3.06 -16.61 -10.56
C ASP A 223 -4.25 -15.70 -10.21
N MET A 224 -3.95 -14.44 -9.84
CA MET A 224 -4.96 -13.44 -9.55
C MET A 224 -5.73 -13.01 -10.79
N GLY A 225 -5.06 -12.88 -11.93
CA GLY A 225 -5.69 -12.62 -13.22
C GLY A 225 -6.67 -13.71 -13.65
N GLU A 226 -6.31 -14.97 -13.44
CA GLU A 226 -7.22 -16.11 -13.68
C GLU A 226 -8.45 -16.05 -12.76
N LYS A 227 -8.23 -15.79 -11.47
CA LYS A 227 -9.30 -15.60 -10.50
C LYS A 227 -10.24 -14.46 -10.89
N LEU A 228 -9.70 -13.30 -11.28
CA LEU A 228 -10.50 -12.15 -11.73
C LEU A 228 -11.30 -12.46 -12.99
N ASN A 229 -10.70 -13.18 -13.95
CA ASN A 229 -11.41 -13.57 -15.17
C ASN A 229 -12.63 -14.46 -14.86
N GLN A 230 -12.52 -15.40 -13.92
CA GLN A 230 -13.65 -16.21 -13.44
C GLN A 230 -14.70 -15.36 -12.71
N LEU A 231 -14.27 -14.45 -11.84
CA LEU A 231 -15.17 -13.56 -11.10
C LEU A 231 -15.93 -12.61 -12.01
N CYS A 232 -15.33 -12.17 -13.12
CA CYS A 232 -16.02 -11.38 -14.14
C CYS A 232 -17.21 -12.10 -14.79
N THR A 233 -17.45 -13.40 -14.51
CA THR A 233 -18.68 -14.07 -14.93
C THR A 233 -19.93 -13.69 -14.14
N PHE A 234 -19.75 -13.01 -13.01
CA PHE A 234 -20.82 -12.50 -12.17
C PHE A 234 -20.93 -10.98 -12.28
N ASN A 235 -22.16 -10.48 -12.31
CA ASN A 235 -22.46 -9.05 -12.42
C ASN A 235 -22.37 -8.35 -11.06
N LEU A 236 -21.18 -8.43 -10.44
CA LEU A 236 -20.87 -7.88 -9.13
C LEU A 236 -19.78 -6.81 -9.22
N VAL A 237 -19.69 -6.01 -8.17
CA VAL A 237 -18.60 -5.03 -8.01
C VAL A 237 -17.56 -5.61 -7.09
N TYR A 238 -16.35 -5.78 -7.59
CA TYR A 238 -15.21 -6.33 -6.87
C TYR A 238 -14.24 -5.22 -6.48
N VAL A 239 -13.83 -5.21 -5.22
CA VAL A 239 -12.92 -4.20 -4.68
C VAL A 239 -11.59 -4.85 -4.32
N ILE A 240 -10.51 -4.34 -4.90
CA ILE A 240 -9.17 -4.92 -4.85
C ILE A 240 -8.30 -4.16 -3.83
N PHE A 241 -7.79 -4.90 -2.85
CA PHE A 241 -6.93 -4.45 -1.76
C PHE A 241 -5.51 -4.98 -1.89
N ALA A 242 -4.57 -4.12 -2.26
CA ALA A 242 -3.15 -4.48 -2.18
C ALA A 242 -2.26 -3.24 -2.22
N VAL A 243 -1.03 -3.40 -1.77
CA VAL A 243 -0.02 -2.33 -1.81
C VAL A 243 0.33 -1.89 -3.22
N SER A 244 1.02 -0.76 -3.32
CA SER A 244 1.62 -0.32 -4.57
C SER A 244 2.64 -1.33 -5.07
N GLY A 245 2.47 -1.79 -6.31
CA GLY A 245 3.36 -2.74 -6.97
C GLY A 245 3.06 -4.23 -6.70
N ALA A 246 2.00 -4.54 -5.97
CA ALA A 246 1.57 -5.93 -5.71
C ALA A 246 1.08 -6.69 -6.94
N GLY A 247 0.73 -5.98 -8.03
CA GLY A 247 0.25 -6.58 -9.28
C GLY A 247 -1.21 -6.30 -9.63
N LYS A 248 -1.90 -5.38 -8.94
CA LYS A 248 -3.33 -5.06 -9.19
C LYS A 248 -3.66 -4.72 -10.64
N THR A 249 -2.98 -3.72 -11.21
CA THR A 249 -3.16 -3.33 -12.62
C THR A 249 -2.85 -4.48 -13.57
N ARG A 250 -1.80 -5.27 -13.28
CA ARG A 250 -1.44 -6.46 -14.05
C ARG A 250 -2.59 -7.47 -14.05
N SER A 251 -3.17 -7.79 -12.89
CA SER A 251 -4.28 -8.73 -12.81
C SER A 251 -5.56 -8.19 -13.45
N ILE A 252 -5.80 -6.87 -13.41
CA ILE A 252 -6.89 -6.25 -14.18
C ILE A 252 -6.67 -6.47 -15.68
N PHE A 253 -5.45 -6.23 -16.18
CA PHE A 253 -5.13 -6.45 -17.60
C PHE A 253 -5.23 -7.93 -17.99
N ASP A 254 -4.83 -8.85 -17.11
CA ASP A 254 -4.96 -10.29 -17.32
C ASP A 254 -6.40 -10.71 -17.65
N VAL A 255 -7.41 -9.99 -17.17
CA VAL A 255 -8.82 -10.26 -17.51
C VAL A 255 -9.06 -10.22 -19.02
N ALA A 256 -8.41 -9.32 -19.76
CA ALA A 256 -8.58 -9.19 -21.21
C ALA A 256 -7.40 -9.72 -22.04
N MET A 257 -6.19 -9.79 -21.48
CA MET A 257 -4.96 -10.12 -22.23
C MET A 257 -4.85 -11.59 -22.67
N GLN A 258 -5.57 -12.50 -22.04
CA GLN A 258 -5.51 -13.93 -22.34
C GLN A 258 -6.14 -14.24 -23.69
N GLU A 259 -5.56 -15.18 -24.45
CA GLU A 259 -6.11 -15.59 -25.76
C GLU A 259 -7.53 -16.13 -25.67
N LYS A 260 -7.82 -16.87 -24.59
CA LYS A 260 -9.14 -17.45 -24.32
C LYS A 260 -10.06 -16.50 -23.56
N SER A 261 -9.63 -15.26 -23.28
CA SER A 261 -10.48 -14.31 -22.57
C SER A 261 -11.77 -14.07 -23.35
N ARG A 262 -12.88 -14.05 -22.61
CA ARG A 262 -14.19 -13.70 -23.14
C ARG A 262 -14.69 -12.36 -22.60
N VAL A 263 -13.81 -11.54 -22.01
CA VAL A 263 -14.21 -10.31 -21.30
C VAL A 263 -13.64 -9.07 -21.97
N PHE A 264 -14.49 -8.32 -22.68
CA PHE A 264 -14.14 -6.97 -23.15
C PHE A 264 -14.11 -6.02 -21.95
N LEU A 265 -12.91 -5.57 -21.60
CA LEU A 265 -12.69 -4.71 -20.45
C LEU A 265 -12.57 -3.24 -20.86
N MET A 266 -13.53 -2.41 -20.45
CA MET A 266 -13.38 -0.96 -20.50
C MET A 266 -12.53 -0.52 -19.30
N TYR A 267 -11.35 0.03 -19.56
CA TYR A 267 -10.39 0.38 -18.52
C TYR A 267 -10.37 1.90 -18.32
N ILE A 268 -10.39 2.36 -17.06
CA ILE A 268 -10.26 3.76 -16.65
C ILE A 268 -9.23 3.83 -15.53
N GLU A 269 -8.18 4.63 -15.70
CA GLU A 269 -7.18 4.90 -14.66
C GLU A 269 -7.46 6.24 -13.99
N CYS A 270 -7.79 6.25 -12.69
CA CYS A 270 -8.07 7.46 -11.94
C CYS A 270 -6.78 8.20 -11.51
N ASN A 271 -6.03 8.75 -12.46
CA ASN A 271 -4.80 9.50 -12.20
C ASN A 271 -4.92 10.93 -12.76
N ASP A 272 -4.67 11.95 -11.92
CA ASP A 272 -4.79 13.37 -12.32
C ASP A 272 -3.55 13.95 -13.00
N GLY A 273 -2.51 13.12 -13.18
CA GLY A 273 -1.27 13.51 -13.86
C GLY A 273 -0.33 14.40 -13.03
N LYS A 274 -0.70 14.79 -11.79
CA LYS A 274 0.15 15.63 -10.93
C LYS A 274 1.29 14.84 -10.26
N ALA A 275 1.15 13.53 -10.16
CA ALA A 275 2.13 12.64 -9.54
C ALA A 275 3.15 12.08 -10.56
N SER A 276 4.08 12.90 -11.04
CA SER A 276 5.37 12.43 -11.60
C SER A 276 6.28 13.58 -12.04
N HIS A 277 6.97 14.23 -11.10
CA HIS A 277 8.24 14.85 -11.41
C HIS A 277 9.30 13.73 -11.53
N GLY A 278 9.54 13.24 -12.75
CA GLY A 278 10.75 12.45 -13.05
C GLY A 278 10.57 11.06 -13.66
N GLU A 279 9.35 10.55 -13.83
CA GLU A 279 9.11 9.36 -14.67
C GLU A 279 8.63 9.85 -16.04
N GLY A 280 9.39 9.56 -17.10
CA GLY A 280 8.97 9.84 -18.47
C GLY A 280 7.55 9.31 -18.72
N PHE A 281 6.79 10.00 -19.58
CA PHE A 281 5.37 9.72 -19.84
C PHE A 281 5.16 8.21 -20.09
N GLU A 282 4.61 7.48 -19.10
CA GLU A 282 4.23 6.07 -19.28
C GLU A 282 3.16 6.03 -20.38
N PRO A 283 3.38 5.33 -21.52
CA PRO A 283 2.49 5.43 -22.68
C PRO A 283 1.04 5.03 -22.40
N THR A 284 0.84 4.15 -21.41
CA THR A 284 -0.45 3.55 -21.04
C THR A 284 -1.29 4.38 -20.08
N ARG A 285 -0.80 5.53 -19.60
CA ARG A 285 -1.59 6.40 -18.71
C ARG A 285 -2.85 6.88 -19.42
N ASP A 286 -3.96 6.94 -18.68
CA ASP A 286 -5.25 7.37 -19.22
C ASP A 286 -5.34 8.90 -19.38
N ARG A 287 -4.99 9.40 -20.56
CA ARG A 287 -5.02 10.83 -20.90
C ARG A 287 -6.45 11.38 -20.96
N ASN A 288 -7.41 10.53 -21.28
CA ASN A 288 -8.82 10.93 -21.35
C ASN A 288 -9.38 11.23 -19.97
N PHE A 289 -8.97 10.46 -18.95
CA PHE A 289 -9.30 10.75 -17.55
C PHE A 289 -8.58 12.01 -17.04
N ILE A 290 -7.30 12.21 -17.36
CA ILE A 290 -6.57 13.44 -17.00
C ILE A 290 -7.30 14.68 -17.55
N ARG A 291 -7.75 14.63 -18.81
CA ARG A 291 -8.54 15.71 -19.43
C ARG A 291 -9.88 15.91 -18.72
N LEU A 292 -10.58 14.83 -18.35
CA LEU A 292 -11.79 14.93 -17.53
C LEU A 292 -11.51 15.66 -16.20
N CYS A 293 -10.41 15.36 -15.51
CA CYS A 293 -10.04 16.07 -14.29
C CYS A 293 -9.78 17.56 -14.51
N GLN A 294 -9.17 17.94 -15.64
CA GLN A 294 -8.96 19.35 -16.01
C GLN A 294 -10.31 20.06 -16.20
N GLU A 295 -11.21 19.46 -16.99
CA GLU A 295 -12.54 20.04 -17.25
C GLU A 295 -13.39 20.15 -15.96
N LEU A 296 -13.31 19.17 -15.05
CA LEU A 296 -13.97 19.24 -13.74
C LEU A 296 -13.36 20.33 -12.83
N THR A 297 -12.05 20.54 -12.93
CA THR A 297 -11.38 21.63 -12.20
C THR A 297 -11.87 22.99 -12.70
N ASP A 298 -12.01 23.16 -14.02
CA ASP A 298 -12.53 24.39 -14.62
C ASP A 298 -13.98 24.65 -14.20
N ILE A 299 -14.84 23.62 -14.16
CA ILE A 299 -16.20 23.74 -13.64
C ILE A 299 -16.16 24.18 -12.17
N ASN A 300 -15.29 23.58 -11.35
CA ASN A 300 -15.20 23.92 -9.94
C ASN A 300 -14.77 25.37 -9.72
N MET A 301 -13.84 25.87 -10.52
CA MET A 301 -13.35 27.26 -10.42
C MET A 301 -14.38 28.29 -10.89
N ASN A 302 -15.15 27.97 -11.94
CA ASN A 302 -16.05 28.95 -12.57
C ASN A 302 -17.49 28.90 -12.05
N ILE A 303 -17.98 27.72 -11.65
CA ILE A 303 -19.39 27.46 -11.30
C ILE A 303 -19.50 26.87 -9.89
N GLY A 304 -18.53 26.04 -9.48
CA GLY A 304 -18.52 25.30 -8.23
C GLY A 304 -19.21 23.95 -8.35
N LEU A 305 -18.48 22.87 -8.06
CA LEU A 305 -18.98 21.49 -8.16
C LEU A 305 -20.05 21.15 -7.11
N SER A 306 -20.20 21.96 -6.06
CA SER A 306 -21.26 21.81 -5.07
C SER A 306 -22.61 22.39 -5.51
N SER A 307 -22.64 23.18 -6.59
CA SER A 307 -23.89 23.74 -7.13
C SER A 307 -24.64 22.72 -7.99
N GLU A 308 -25.97 22.84 -8.08
CA GLU A 308 -26.80 21.96 -8.92
C GLU A 308 -26.35 22.01 -10.39
N VAL A 309 -26.03 23.20 -10.90
CA VAL A 309 -25.54 23.41 -12.28
C VAL A 309 -24.16 22.78 -12.47
N GLY A 310 -23.24 22.98 -11.53
CA GLY A 310 -21.90 22.39 -11.56
C GLY A 310 -21.94 20.87 -11.51
N GLN A 311 -22.78 20.27 -10.66
CA GLN A 311 -23.00 18.83 -10.62
C GLN A 311 -23.59 18.32 -11.94
N ALA A 312 -24.62 18.98 -12.47
CA ALA A 312 -25.22 18.58 -13.74
C ALA A 312 -24.20 18.57 -14.90
N GLN A 313 -23.30 19.57 -14.95
CA GLN A 313 -22.21 19.62 -15.93
C GLN A 313 -21.14 18.54 -15.68
N ALA A 314 -20.76 18.29 -14.43
CA ALA A 314 -19.82 17.24 -14.09
C ALA A 314 -20.35 15.84 -14.47
N TYR A 315 -21.61 15.53 -14.12
CA TYR A 315 -22.26 14.28 -14.52
C TYR A 315 -22.34 14.15 -16.04
N ARG A 316 -22.60 15.24 -16.76
CA ARG A 316 -22.59 15.24 -18.23
C ARG A 316 -21.23 14.83 -18.79
N LEU A 317 -20.13 15.37 -18.26
CA LEU A 317 -18.78 15.01 -18.70
C LEU A 317 -18.42 13.55 -18.39
N ILE A 318 -18.88 13.03 -17.24
CA ILE A 318 -18.72 11.61 -16.89
C ILE A 318 -19.50 10.71 -17.85
N ILE A 319 -20.74 11.06 -18.19
CA ILE A 319 -21.51 10.31 -19.19
C ILE A 319 -20.82 10.37 -20.55
N LEU A 320 -20.28 11.54 -20.94
CA LEU A 320 -19.51 11.73 -22.17
C LEU A 320 -18.28 10.81 -22.21
N GLU A 321 -17.55 10.66 -21.11
CA GLU A 321 -16.43 9.71 -20.97
C GLU A 321 -16.83 8.28 -21.34
N TYR A 322 -17.84 7.74 -20.65
CA TYR A 322 -18.32 6.38 -20.89
C TYR A 322 -18.91 6.20 -22.29
N THR A 323 -19.65 7.20 -22.78
CA THR A 323 -20.22 7.21 -24.13
C THR A 323 -19.12 7.13 -25.17
N SER A 324 -18.06 7.93 -25.05
CA SER A 324 -16.96 7.90 -26.01
C SER A 324 -16.22 6.57 -26.01
N ARG A 325 -16.00 5.95 -24.84
CA ARG A 325 -15.34 4.64 -24.74
C ARG A 325 -16.16 3.50 -25.32
N ILE A 326 -17.48 3.52 -25.17
CA ILE A 326 -18.34 2.47 -25.75
C ILE A 326 -18.47 2.64 -27.27
N PHE A 327 -18.48 3.87 -27.78
CA PHE A 327 -18.43 4.12 -29.23
C PHE A 327 -17.08 3.75 -29.83
N HIS A 328 -15.97 3.95 -29.11
CA HIS A 328 -14.66 3.47 -29.53
C HIS A 328 -14.65 1.95 -29.74
N LEU A 329 -15.21 1.19 -28.79
CA LEU A 329 -15.39 -0.26 -28.96
C LEU A 329 -16.25 -0.59 -30.19
N ALA A 330 -17.35 0.12 -30.39
CA ALA A 330 -18.22 -0.16 -31.53
C ALA A 330 -17.57 0.13 -32.88
N LEU A 331 -16.83 1.23 -33.00
CA LEU A 331 -16.11 1.58 -34.23
C LEU A 331 -14.97 0.60 -34.51
N LEU A 332 -14.27 0.14 -33.47
CA LEU A 332 -13.25 -0.91 -33.60
C LEU A 332 -13.87 -2.22 -34.08
N PHE A 333 -15.04 -2.58 -33.57
CA PHE A 333 -15.71 -3.81 -33.99
C PHE A 333 -16.23 -3.73 -35.44
N ASP A 334 -16.74 -2.57 -35.85
CA ASP A 334 -17.17 -2.35 -37.24
C ASP A 334 -15.98 -2.46 -38.22
N LYS A 335 -14.83 -1.89 -37.84
CA LYS A 335 -13.58 -1.97 -38.61
C LYS A 335 -12.99 -3.39 -38.61
N ASN A 336 -12.96 -4.06 -37.46
CA ASN A 336 -12.38 -5.38 -37.27
C ASN A 336 -13.40 -6.33 -36.64
N LYS A 337 -14.03 -7.15 -37.48
CA LYS A 337 -15.04 -8.14 -37.05
C LYS A 337 -14.48 -9.25 -36.16
N ASP A 338 -13.16 -9.47 -36.20
CA ASP A 338 -12.44 -10.46 -35.38
C ASP A 338 -11.75 -9.80 -34.17
N LEU A 339 -12.22 -8.62 -33.76
CA LEU A 339 -11.70 -7.91 -32.59
C LEU A 339 -11.74 -8.82 -31.35
N THR A 340 -10.58 -8.97 -30.72
CA THR A 340 -10.44 -9.73 -29.47
C THR A 340 -10.50 -8.81 -28.24
N PRO A 341 -10.84 -9.34 -27.06
CA PRO A 341 -10.72 -8.58 -25.80
C PRO A 341 -9.35 -7.93 -25.59
N ARG A 342 -8.28 -8.68 -25.89
CA ARG A 342 -6.89 -8.20 -25.88
C ARG A 342 -6.70 -7.01 -26.81
N GLY A 343 -7.19 -7.10 -28.06
CA GLY A 343 -7.12 -6.00 -29.02
C GLY A 343 -7.84 -4.74 -28.53
N TYR A 344 -9.02 -4.90 -27.91
CA TYR A 344 -9.73 -3.76 -27.34
C TYR A 344 -8.97 -3.12 -26.17
N LEU A 345 -8.44 -3.89 -25.22
CA LEU A 345 -7.64 -3.35 -24.12
C LEU A 345 -6.40 -2.62 -24.65
N LEU A 346 -5.63 -3.24 -25.55
CA LEU A 346 -4.43 -2.63 -26.13
C LEU A 346 -4.74 -1.30 -26.82
N SER A 347 -5.85 -1.23 -27.56
CA SER A 347 -6.28 0.02 -28.20
C SER A 347 -6.56 1.14 -27.18
N GLN A 348 -7.14 0.84 -26.02
CA GLN A 348 -7.42 1.85 -24.99
C GLN A 348 -6.13 2.35 -24.33
N LEU A 349 -5.14 1.48 -24.16
CA LEU A 349 -3.89 1.82 -23.48
C LEU A 349 -2.90 2.52 -24.43
N ASN A 350 -2.80 2.07 -25.67
CA ASN A 350 -1.79 2.49 -26.63
C ASN A 350 -2.44 2.60 -28.03
N GLY A 351 -2.41 3.76 -28.69
CA GLY A 351 -2.93 3.93 -30.06
C GLY A 351 -4.40 4.38 -30.22
N GLY A 352 -5.30 4.10 -29.29
CA GLY A 352 -6.74 4.47 -29.37
C GLY A 352 -7.20 5.51 -28.35
N GLN A 353 -6.30 6.04 -27.51
CA GLN A 353 -6.66 7.16 -26.62
C GLN A 353 -7.05 8.43 -27.40
N GLN A 354 -6.42 8.63 -28.56
CA GLN A 354 -6.71 9.74 -29.46
C GLN A 354 -8.11 9.62 -30.08
N SER A 355 -8.50 8.43 -30.54
CA SER A 355 -9.86 8.23 -31.08
C SER A 355 -10.94 8.43 -30.02
N ILE A 356 -10.71 8.00 -28.76
CA ILE A 356 -11.63 8.31 -27.65
C ILE A 356 -11.75 9.83 -27.46
N THR A 357 -10.65 10.57 -27.56
CA THR A 357 -10.64 12.04 -27.49
C THR A 357 -11.43 12.67 -28.65
N GLU A 358 -11.24 12.22 -29.89
CA GLU A 358 -11.97 12.73 -31.06
C GLU A 358 -13.47 12.43 -31.00
N ILE A 359 -13.85 11.25 -30.47
CA ILE A 359 -15.25 10.92 -30.20
C ILE A 359 -15.82 11.86 -29.15
N LYS A 360 -15.10 12.12 -28.05
CA LYS A 360 -15.53 13.09 -27.03
C LYS A 360 -15.76 14.47 -27.65
N GLU A 361 -14.86 14.95 -28.49
CA GLU A 361 -14.99 16.26 -29.15
C GLU A 361 -16.21 16.29 -30.07
N SER A 362 -16.45 15.21 -30.82
CA SER A 362 -17.61 15.06 -31.71
C SER A 362 -18.96 15.02 -30.97
N LEU A 363 -18.96 14.54 -29.72
CA LEU A 363 -20.12 14.42 -28.84
C LEU A 363 -20.22 15.56 -27.79
N SER A 364 -19.22 16.45 -27.75
CA SER A 364 -19.00 17.46 -26.70
C SER A 364 -20.10 18.52 -26.57
N GLN A 365 -21.04 18.62 -27.51
CA GLN A 365 -22.14 19.60 -27.48
C GLN A 365 -23.49 18.96 -27.10
N LEU A 366 -23.54 17.64 -26.91
CA LEU A 366 -24.78 16.93 -26.59
C LEU A 366 -25.12 17.06 -25.10
N ASP A 367 -26.41 17.11 -24.76
CA ASP A 367 -26.87 17.10 -23.37
C ASP A 367 -26.76 15.70 -22.73
N SER A 368 -26.89 15.64 -21.41
CA SER A 368 -26.76 14.41 -20.62
C SER A 368 -27.79 13.33 -20.98
N GLN A 369 -29.01 13.71 -21.36
CA GLN A 369 -30.06 12.74 -21.70
C GLN A 369 -29.78 12.10 -23.06
N THR A 370 -29.37 12.91 -24.03
CA THR A 370 -28.93 12.46 -25.35
C THR A 370 -27.73 11.54 -25.22
N LEU A 371 -26.71 11.90 -24.44
CA LEU A 371 -25.53 11.05 -24.22
C LEU A 371 -25.89 9.71 -23.57
N ARG A 372 -26.75 9.70 -22.53
CA ARG A 372 -27.25 8.46 -21.92
C ARG A 372 -27.96 7.56 -22.92
N ALA A 373 -28.80 8.13 -23.78
CA ALA A 373 -29.51 7.37 -24.79
C ALA A 373 -28.54 6.78 -25.83
N LEU A 374 -27.53 7.54 -26.24
CA LEU A 374 -26.48 7.06 -27.15
C LEU A 374 -25.64 5.94 -26.53
N PHE A 375 -25.26 6.07 -25.26
CA PHE A 375 -24.59 5.01 -24.52
C PHE A 375 -25.46 3.74 -24.49
N ALA A 376 -26.72 3.85 -24.09
CA ALA A 376 -27.64 2.71 -24.01
C ALA A 376 -27.84 2.03 -25.36
N MET A 377 -27.94 2.81 -26.44
CA MET A 377 -28.04 2.29 -27.81
C MET A 377 -26.78 1.51 -28.20
N ALA A 378 -25.59 2.10 -28.00
CA ALA A 378 -24.32 1.44 -28.31
C ALA A 378 -24.15 0.17 -27.49
N PHE A 379 -24.39 0.25 -26.18
CA PHE A 379 -24.28 -0.87 -25.25
C PHE A 379 -25.23 -2.02 -25.61
N ASN A 380 -26.51 -1.73 -25.88
CA ASN A 380 -27.48 -2.75 -26.28
C ASN A 380 -27.14 -3.36 -27.64
N ARG A 381 -26.65 -2.55 -28.60
CA ARG A 381 -26.24 -3.06 -29.91
C ARG A 381 -25.05 -4.01 -29.77
N LEU A 382 -24.02 -3.61 -29.02
CA LEU A 382 -22.87 -4.47 -28.73
C LEU A 382 -23.31 -5.73 -27.97
N LYS A 383 -24.27 -5.62 -27.04
CA LYS A 383 -24.83 -6.76 -26.33
C LYS A 383 -25.47 -7.79 -27.25
N VAL A 384 -26.27 -7.32 -28.22
CA VAL A 384 -26.93 -8.18 -29.22
C VAL A 384 -25.94 -8.76 -30.24
N THR A 385 -24.96 -7.96 -30.67
CA THR A 385 -24.08 -8.32 -31.79
C THR A 385 -22.84 -9.11 -31.34
N LEU A 386 -22.35 -8.88 -30.11
CA LEU A 386 -21.10 -9.43 -29.57
C LEU A 386 -21.29 -10.32 -28.35
N LEU A 387 -22.14 -9.90 -27.41
CA LEU A 387 -22.15 -10.46 -26.06
C LEU A 387 -23.00 -11.73 -25.90
N ALA A 388 -23.47 -12.34 -27.00
CA ALA A 388 -24.03 -13.70 -26.93
C ALA A 388 -23.01 -14.71 -26.38
N ASN A 389 -21.72 -14.44 -26.62
CA ASN A 389 -20.58 -15.29 -26.24
C ASN A 389 -19.47 -14.55 -25.50
N PHE A 390 -19.65 -13.28 -25.15
CA PHE A 390 -18.63 -12.46 -24.50
C PHE A 390 -19.27 -11.66 -23.36
N GLN A 391 -18.47 -11.27 -22.39
CA GLN A 391 -18.86 -10.40 -21.28
C GLN A 391 -18.24 -9.03 -21.48
N PHE A 392 -18.91 -8.02 -20.92
CA PHE A 392 -18.41 -6.66 -20.88
C PHE A 392 -18.23 -6.26 -19.42
N ALA A 393 -17.04 -5.80 -19.05
CA ALA A 393 -16.70 -5.37 -17.70
C ALA A 393 -16.08 -3.98 -17.71
N VAL A 394 -16.17 -3.28 -16.58
CA VAL A 394 -15.51 -1.98 -16.37
C VAL A 394 -14.47 -2.13 -15.27
N ALA A 395 -13.25 -1.65 -15.50
CA ALA A 395 -12.23 -1.51 -14.47
C ALA A 395 -11.96 -0.04 -14.18
N ILE A 396 -12.05 0.33 -12.91
CA ILE A 396 -11.62 1.62 -12.36
C ILE A 396 -10.37 1.37 -11.52
N ASP A 397 -9.20 1.66 -12.07
CA ASP A 397 -7.92 1.52 -11.39
C ASP A 397 -7.45 2.83 -10.74
N GLU A 398 -6.54 2.73 -9.77
CA GLU A 398 -6.12 3.84 -8.89
C GLU A 398 -7.29 4.62 -8.27
N ALA A 399 -8.38 3.93 -7.94
CA ALA A 399 -9.60 4.46 -7.37
C ALA A 399 -9.40 5.22 -6.04
N THR A 400 -8.32 4.97 -5.29
CA THR A 400 -7.95 5.79 -4.11
C THR A 400 -7.81 7.26 -4.51
N SER A 401 -7.11 7.53 -5.62
CA SER A 401 -6.96 8.88 -6.16
C SER A 401 -8.31 9.44 -6.60
N GLY A 402 -9.14 8.64 -7.28
CA GLY A 402 -10.50 9.03 -7.66
C GLY A 402 -11.42 9.36 -6.46
N SER A 403 -11.26 8.67 -5.33
CA SER A 403 -12.00 8.97 -4.10
C SER A 403 -11.59 10.30 -3.46
N ASN A 404 -10.31 10.66 -3.58
CA ASN A 404 -9.75 11.87 -2.98
C ASN A 404 -9.88 13.10 -3.90
N LEU A 405 -9.91 12.90 -5.20
CA LEU A 405 -10.10 13.98 -6.18
C LEU A 405 -11.50 14.58 -6.02
N PHE A 406 -11.54 15.89 -5.76
CA PHE A 406 -12.77 16.63 -5.50
C PHE A 406 -13.54 16.11 -4.28
N ASP A 407 -12.84 15.59 -3.27
CA ASP A 407 -13.49 15.06 -2.07
C ASP A 407 -14.40 16.10 -1.39
N GLY A 408 -15.57 15.64 -0.95
CA GLY A 408 -16.64 16.47 -0.40
C GLY A 408 -17.45 17.28 -1.41
N LEU A 409 -17.07 17.34 -2.69
CA LEU A 409 -17.76 18.16 -3.70
C LEU A 409 -18.86 17.41 -4.45
N PHE A 410 -18.77 16.07 -4.52
CA PHE A 410 -19.86 15.21 -4.97
C PHE A 410 -20.64 14.66 -3.78
N LYS A 411 -21.89 14.26 -4.01
CA LYS A 411 -22.71 13.61 -2.99
C LYS A 411 -23.21 12.26 -3.50
N ASN A 412 -23.21 11.26 -2.63
CA ASN A 412 -23.84 9.97 -2.92
C ASN A 412 -25.35 9.98 -2.61
N HIS A 413 -26.05 8.89 -2.91
CA HIS A 413 -27.49 8.72 -2.63
C HIS A 413 -27.93 8.91 -1.16
N ASN A 414 -26.98 8.92 -0.21
CA ASN A 414 -27.22 9.20 1.22
C ASN A 414 -26.81 10.63 1.62
N ASP A 415 -26.63 11.53 0.66
CA ASP A 415 -26.19 12.94 0.81
C ASP A 415 -24.80 13.12 1.46
N HIS A 416 -23.98 12.06 1.54
CA HIS A 416 -22.63 12.18 2.07
C HIS A 416 -21.66 12.72 1.01
N GLY A 417 -20.79 13.65 1.42
CA GLY A 417 -19.72 14.19 0.58
C GLY A 417 -18.71 13.13 0.13
N ARG A 418 -18.31 13.19 -1.14
CA ARG A 418 -17.43 12.24 -1.84
C ARG A 418 -16.62 12.92 -2.95
N GLY A 419 -15.61 12.20 -3.46
CA GLY A 419 -14.87 12.55 -4.67
C GLY A 419 -15.48 12.03 -5.98
N VAL A 420 -14.74 12.19 -7.07
CA VAL A 420 -15.18 11.84 -8.45
C VAL A 420 -15.43 10.35 -8.67
N LEU A 421 -14.90 9.48 -7.82
CA LEU A 421 -15.20 8.03 -7.90
C LEU A 421 -16.70 7.73 -7.80
N THR A 422 -17.43 8.46 -6.96
CA THR A 422 -18.87 8.24 -6.74
C THR A 422 -19.69 8.40 -8.02
N PRO A 423 -19.66 9.55 -8.72
CA PRO A 423 -20.45 9.71 -9.94
C PRO A 423 -19.98 8.78 -11.08
N LEU A 424 -18.72 8.33 -11.10
CA LEU A 424 -18.25 7.30 -12.04
C LEU A 424 -18.94 5.95 -11.80
N LEU A 425 -19.08 5.55 -10.53
CA LEU A 425 -19.70 4.30 -10.12
C LEU A 425 -21.23 4.34 -10.28
N GLU A 426 -21.87 5.45 -9.92
CA GLU A 426 -23.32 5.62 -10.04
C GLU A 426 -23.81 5.51 -11.48
N PHE A 427 -23.02 5.95 -12.46
CA PHE A 427 -23.37 5.81 -13.88
C PHE A 427 -23.43 4.34 -14.34
N ILE A 428 -22.50 3.50 -13.86
CA ILE A 428 -22.37 2.11 -14.30
C ILE A 428 -23.20 1.13 -13.45
N ALA A 429 -23.55 1.47 -12.22
CA ALA A 429 -24.29 0.60 -11.31
C ALA A 429 -25.60 0.01 -11.91
N PRO A 430 -26.41 0.77 -12.69
CA PRO A 430 -27.63 0.24 -13.30
C PRO A 430 -27.40 -0.78 -14.44
N LEU A 431 -26.18 -0.90 -14.96
CA LEU A 431 -25.90 -1.73 -16.15
C LEU A 431 -25.87 -3.24 -15.84
N ALA A 432 -25.79 -3.61 -14.55
CA ALA A 432 -25.66 -5.00 -14.10
C ALA A 432 -24.54 -5.75 -14.85
N ILE A 433 -23.33 -5.17 -14.81
CA ILE A 433 -22.10 -5.73 -15.38
C ILE A 433 -21.04 -5.92 -14.28
N PRO A 434 -20.01 -6.75 -14.50
CA PRO A 434 -18.88 -6.83 -13.60
C PRO A 434 -18.11 -5.50 -13.54
N VAL A 435 -17.80 -5.04 -12.33
CA VAL A 435 -16.99 -3.83 -12.11
C VAL A 435 -15.81 -4.18 -11.22
N LEU A 436 -14.59 -3.86 -11.65
CA LEU A 436 -13.37 -4.01 -10.87
C LEU A 436 -12.91 -2.65 -10.37
N VAL A 437 -12.76 -2.48 -9.06
CA VAL A 437 -12.30 -1.23 -8.44
C VAL A 437 -11.00 -1.50 -7.69
N SER A 438 -9.91 -0.84 -8.06
CA SER A 438 -8.57 -1.08 -7.49
C SER A 438 -7.94 0.21 -6.99
N GLY A 439 -7.28 0.17 -5.83
CA GLY A 439 -6.55 1.32 -5.28
C GLY A 439 -5.37 0.91 -4.40
N THR A 440 -4.34 1.76 -4.33
CA THR A 440 -3.09 1.48 -3.59
C THR A 440 -3.26 1.44 -2.07
N SER A 441 -4.19 2.22 -1.51
CA SER A 441 -4.50 2.20 -0.07
C SER A 441 -5.99 2.10 0.20
N PHE A 442 -6.65 1.34 -0.67
CA PHE A 442 -8.02 0.95 -0.43
C PHE A 442 -8.06 0.16 0.88
N THR A 443 -8.88 0.62 1.83
CA THR A 443 -9.20 -0.09 3.08
C THR A 443 -10.57 -0.70 2.98
N LEU A 444 -10.92 -1.62 3.90
CA LEU A 444 -12.31 -2.04 4.05
C LEU A 444 -13.26 -0.83 4.14
N ARG A 445 -12.87 0.23 4.86
CA ARG A 445 -13.65 1.48 4.91
C ARG A 445 -13.83 2.16 3.55
N HIS A 446 -12.80 2.21 2.70
CA HIS A 446 -12.94 2.70 1.33
C HIS A 446 -13.83 1.77 0.49
N GLY A 447 -13.68 0.46 0.69
CA GLY A 447 -14.55 -0.55 0.10
C GLY A 447 -16.01 -0.36 0.46
N GLU A 448 -16.31 -0.17 1.75
CA GLU A 448 -17.64 0.12 2.26
C GLU A 448 -18.20 1.43 1.67
N LYS A 449 -17.36 2.47 1.56
CA LYS A 449 -17.75 3.71 0.86
C LYS A 449 -18.10 3.44 -0.61
N VAL A 450 -17.28 2.68 -1.33
CA VAL A 450 -17.54 2.29 -2.72
C VAL A 450 -18.83 1.49 -2.87
N LEU A 451 -19.02 0.47 -2.02
CA LEU A 451 -20.21 -0.36 -2.02
C LEU A 451 -21.47 0.43 -1.61
N SER A 452 -21.30 1.39 -0.69
CA SER A 452 -22.34 2.36 -0.37
C SER A 452 -22.68 3.19 -1.60
N ASP A 453 -21.70 3.77 -2.29
CA ASP A 453 -21.95 4.64 -3.45
C ASP A 453 -22.77 3.95 -4.57
N ILE A 454 -22.72 2.62 -4.67
CA ILE A 454 -23.52 1.81 -5.62
C ILE A 454 -24.77 1.13 -5.02
N GLY A 455 -25.04 1.31 -3.73
CA GLY A 455 -26.28 0.89 -3.06
C GLY A 455 -26.39 -0.59 -2.65
N LYS A 456 -25.29 -1.36 -2.62
CA LYS A 456 -25.30 -2.78 -2.18
C LYS A 456 -24.03 -3.15 -1.41
N GLY A 457 -24.17 -3.50 -0.14
CA GLY A 457 -23.09 -4.02 0.71
C GLY A 457 -23.21 -5.53 0.92
N VAL A 458 -22.34 -6.31 0.27
CA VAL A 458 -22.05 -7.69 0.68
C VAL A 458 -20.53 -7.86 0.74
N SER A 459 -20.03 -8.42 1.84
CA SER A 459 -18.60 -8.53 2.16
C SER A 459 -17.81 -9.50 1.27
N GLU A 460 -18.47 -10.30 0.44
CA GLU A 460 -17.86 -11.34 -0.42
C GLU A 460 -17.14 -10.77 -1.66
N ASN A 461 -17.18 -9.45 -1.84
CA ASN A 461 -16.66 -8.75 -3.02
C ASN A 461 -15.22 -8.22 -2.89
N TYR A 462 -14.54 -8.52 -1.78
CA TYR A 462 -13.20 -8.01 -1.48
C TYR A 462 -12.10 -8.97 -1.90
N ILE A 463 -11.06 -8.47 -2.58
CA ILE A 463 -9.95 -9.26 -3.12
C ILE A 463 -8.63 -8.73 -2.57
N SER A 464 -7.92 -9.54 -1.79
CA SER A 464 -6.69 -9.13 -1.10
C SER A 464 -5.53 -10.12 -1.19
N ASP A 465 -5.70 -11.25 -1.86
CA ASP A 465 -4.79 -12.39 -1.86
C ASP A 465 -3.60 -12.26 -2.83
N TYR A 466 -2.97 -11.08 -2.87
CA TYR A 466 -1.75 -10.86 -3.64
C TYR A 466 -0.54 -11.42 -2.90
N LYS A 467 0.12 -12.41 -3.50
CA LYS A 467 1.29 -13.07 -2.91
C LYS A 467 2.58 -12.37 -3.33
N PRO A 468 3.50 -12.10 -2.38
CA PRO A 468 4.84 -11.63 -2.72
C PRO A 468 5.63 -12.73 -3.46
N LEU A 469 6.55 -12.33 -4.33
CA LEU A 469 7.47 -13.22 -5.01
C LEU A 469 8.63 -13.60 -4.08
N THR A 470 8.91 -14.89 -3.98
CA THR A 470 10.16 -15.43 -3.44
C THR A 470 11.32 -15.19 -4.41
N MET A 471 12.56 -15.34 -3.94
CA MET A 471 13.75 -15.20 -4.80
C MET A 471 13.73 -16.15 -6.02
N ALA A 472 13.32 -17.40 -5.82
CA ALA A 472 13.20 -18.36 -6.92
C ALA A 472 12.11 -17.95 -7.92
N GLN A 473 11.00 -17.37 -7.43
CA GLN A 473 9.95 -16.86 -8.30
C GLN A 473 10.39 -15.59 -9.06
N VAL A 474 11.21 -14.73 -8.46
CA VAL A 474 11.82 -13.58 -9.15
C VAL A 474 12.71 -14.06 -10.30
N GLU A 475 13.57 -15.04 -10.04
CA GLU A 475 14.41 -15.64 -11.08
C GLU A 475 13.56 -16.24 -12.21
N ALA A 476 12.58 -17.08 -11.88
CA ALA A 476 11.68 -17.68 -12.86
C ALA A 476 10.90 -16.61 -13.65
N TYR A 477 10.46 -15.53 -12.99
CA TYR A 477 9.75 -14.42 -13.61
C TYR A 477 10.62 -13.71 -14.66
N ILE A 478 11.88 -13.42 -14.36
CA ILE A 478 12.77 -12.72 -15.31
C ILE A 478 13.21 -13.66 -16.42
N GLN A 479 13.57 -14.90 -16.07
CA GLN A 479 13.91 -15.95 -17.04
C GLN A 479 12.77 -16.20 -18.01
N ARG A 480 11.51 -15.97 -17.63
CA ARG A 480 10.39 -16.08 -18.56
C ARG A 480 10.54 -15.19 -19.80
N TYR A 481 11.16 -14.03 -19.69
CA TYR A 481 11.29 -13.08 -20.80
C TYR A 481 12.71 -13.01 -21.35
N LEU A 482 13.71 -13.15 -20.48
CA LEU A 482 15.11 -12.87 -20.80
C LEU A 482 15.98 -14.13 -20.72
N ASP A 483 16.90 -14.26 -21.65
CA ASP A 483 17.96 -15.24 -21.60
C ASP A 483 19.03 -14.76 -20.61
N LEU A 484 19.14 -15.44 -19.48
CA LEU A 484 20.11 -15.16 -18.43
C LEU A 484 21.25 -16.20 -18.43
N SER A 485 21.40 -17.02 -19.48
CA SER A 485 22.49 -17.99 -19.54
C SER A 485 23.84 -17.28 -19.43
N GLY A 486 24.70 -17.79 -18.56
CA GLY A 486 26.03 -17.23 -18.30
C GLY A 486 26.06 -16.09 -17.25
N CYS A 487 24.92 -15.77 -16.62
CA CYS A 487 24.88 -14.89 -15.45
C CYS A 487 24.93 -15.70 -14.14
N ASP A 488 25.62 -15.17 -13.15
CA ASP A 488 25.67 -15.68 -11.78
C ASP A 488 24.91 -14.74 -10.83
N PHE A 489 23.74 -15.18 -10.37
CA PHE A 489 22.93 -14.43 -9.41
C PHE A 489 23.54 -14.39 -8.01
N THR A 490 24.34 -15.40 -7.65
CA THR A 490 24.92 -15.54 -6.31
C THR A 490 26.03 -14.53 -6.06
N ALA A 491 26.66 -14.04 -7.14
CA ALA A 491 27.63 -12.96 -7.10
C ALA A 491 27.01 -11.58 -6.80
N ILE A 492 25.68 -11.43 -6.93
CA ILE A 492 24.99 -10.14 -6.78
C ILE A 492 24.40 -10.01 -5.38
N GLU A 493 25.13 -9.41 -4.44
CA GLU A 493 24.70 -9.30 -3.03
C GLU A 493 23.31 -8.64 -2.87
N GLN A 494 23.01 -7.67 -3.74
CA GLN A 494 21.76 -6.91 -3.71
C GLN A 494 20.55 -7.71 -4.25
N TRP A 495 20.77 -8.86 -4.87
CA TRP A 495 19.70 -9.71 -5.46
C TRP A 495 18.58 -10.00 -4.45
N LYS A 496 18.94 -10.24 -3.17
CA LYS A 496 18.01 -10.50 -2.05
C LYS A 496 16.91 -9.45 -1.89
N TYR A 497 17.13 -8.21 -2.31
CA TYR A 497 16.16 -7.12 -2.18
C TYR A 497 15.09 -7.09 -3.28
N LEU A 498 15.16 -8.00 -4.26
CA LEU A 498 14.17 -8.10 -5.34
C LEU A 498 12.97 -8.98 -4.98
N ALA A 499 13.08 -9.82 -3.94
CA ALA A 499 11.93 -10.54 -3.39
C ALA A 499 10.91 -9.57 -2.79
N GLY A 500 9.63 -9.94 -2.87
CA GLY A 500 8.51 -9.10 -2.45
C GLY A 500 7.62 -8.74 -3.62
N ARG A 501 7.36 -7.45 -3.83
CA ARG A 501 6.36 -7.02 -4.82
C ARG A 501 6.79 -7.32 -6.28
N PRO A 502 5.89 -7.85 -7.13
CA PRO A 502 6.18 -8.13 -8.54
C PRO A 502 6.73 -6.94 -9.34
N ARG A 503 6.41 -5.70 -8.94
CA ARG A 503 6.94 -4.48 -9.57
C ARG A 503 8.48 -4.41 -9.56
N LEU A 504 9.16 -5.01 -8.59
CA LEU A 504 10.63 -5.08 -8.56
C LEU A 504 11.16 -5.95 -9.70
N ALA A 505 10.63 -7.16 -9.84
CA ALA A 505 11.00 -8.07 -10.92
C ALA A 505 10.66 -7.49 -12.30
N SER A 506 9.51 -6.82 -12.43
CA SER A 506 9.15 -6.19 -13.70
C SER A 506 10.03 -5.00 -14.05
N ARG A 507 10.38 -4.17 -13.07
CA ARG A 507 11.32 -3.05 -13.28
C ARG A 507 12.70 -3.57 -13.66
N LEU A 508 13.14 -4.68 -13.08
CA LEU A 508 14.44 -5.27 -13.42
C LEU A 508 14.53 -5.67 -14.89
N VAL A 509 13.47 -6.23 -15.48
CA VAL A 509 13.47 -6.52 -16.93
C VAL A 509 13.64 -5.25 -17.77
N LEU A 510 12.95 -4.16 -17.41
CA LEU A 510 13.13 -2.85 -18.06
C LEU A 510 14.58 -2.36 -17.94
N GLU A 511 15.15 -2.41 -16.73
CA GLU A 511 16.51 -1.94 -16.47
C GLU A 511 17.58 -2.79 -17.18
N ILE A 512 17.35 -4.11 -17.34
CA ILE A 512 18.24 -4.98 -18.12
C ILE A 512 18.20 -4.57 -19.60
N VAL A 513 17.01 -4.38 -20.18
CA VAL A 513 16.86 -3.95 -21.58
C VAL A 513 17.51 -2.59 -21.80
N GLN A 514 17.29 -1.63 -20.88
CA GLN A 514 17.89 -0.30 -20.98
C GLN A 514 19.42 -0.31 -20.81
N ALA A 515 19.95 -1.10 -19.88
CA ALA A 515 21.39 -1.21 -19.68
C ALA A 515 22.08 -1.92 -20.85
N GLU A 516 21.45 -2.94 -21.44
CA GLU A 516 21.93 -3.61 -22.65
C GLU A 516 21.91 -2.67 -23.87
N GLU A 517 20.83 -1.90 -24.06
CA GLU A 517 20.72 -0.92 -25.16
C GLU A 517 21.79 0.18 -25.07
N ASN A 518 22.04 0.69 -23.85
CA ASN A 518 22.96 1.80 -23.64
C ASN A 518 24.43 1.40 -23.57
N GLN A 519 24.75 0.27 -22.90
CA GLN A 519 26.14 -0.09 -22.54
C GLN A 519 26.47 -1.57 -22.79
N GLY A 520 25.53 -2.38 -23.29
CA GLY A 520 25.72 -3.81 -23.46
C GLY A 520 26.89 -4.18 -24.37
N LYS A 521 27.17 -3.39 -25.41
CA LYS A 521 28.26 -3.66 -26.36
C LYS A 521 29.67 -3.60 -25.74
N SER A 522 29.87 -2.79 -24.70
CA SER A 522 31.17 -2.60 -24.05
C SER A 522 31.33 -3.36 -22.74
N GLN A 523 30.29 -4.07 -22.30
CA GLN A 523 30.24 -4.70 -20.98
C GLN A 523 29.85 -6.17 -21.05
N THR A 524 30.19 -6.94 -20.02
CA THR A 524 29.78 -8.35 -19.91
C THR A 524 28.28 -8.46 -19.62
N LYS A 525 27.68 -9.60 -19.97
CA LYS A 525 26.26 -9.88 -19.66
C LYS A 525 26.00 -9.84 -18.14
N GLN A 526 26.96 -10.33 -17.35
CA GLN A 526 26.94 -10.25 -15.89
C GLN A 526 26.92 -8.80 -15.38
N TRP A 527 27.78 -7.94 -15.92
CA TRP A 527 27.83 -6.54 -15.52
C TRP A 527 26.51 -5.81 -15.81
N VAL A 528 25.88 -6.10 -16.96
CA VAL A 528 24.57 -5.51 -17.32
C VAL A 528 23.51 -5.91 -16.28
N LEU A 529 23.49 -7.17 -15.87
CA LEU A 529 22.58 -7.66 -14.83
C LEU A 529 22.85 -6.97 -13.47
N GLU A 530 24.09 -6.93 -13.02
CA GLU A 530 24.49 -6.25 -11.77
C GLU A 530 24.09 -4.77 -11.76
N LYS A 531 24.35 -4.09 -12.88
CA LYS A 531 23.97 -2.68 -13.05
C LYS A 531 22.46 -2.50 -12.99
N ALA A 532 21.69 -3.36 -13.65
CA ALA A 532 20.24 -3.31 -13.66
C ALA A 532 19.63 -3.60 -12.28
N VAL A 533 20.18 -4.57 -11.53
CA VAL A 533 19.78 -4.88 -10.16
C VAL A 533 20.00 -3.66 -9.25
N SER A 534 21.21 -3.09 -9.28
CA SER A 534 21.55 -1.91 -8.49
C SER A 534 20.68 -0.70 -8.84
N THR A 535 20.40 -0.50 -10.13
CA THR A 535 19.57 0.61 -10.60
C THR A 535 18.11 0.44 -10.18
N THR A 536 17.58 -0.79 -10.28
CA THR A 536 16.22 -1.14 -9.82
C THR A 536 16.04 -0.84 -8.34
N ILE A 537 16.96 -1.35 -7.51
CA ILE A 537 16.90 -1.20 -6.05
C ILE A 537 17.02 0.26 -5.68
N ARG A 538 18.00 0.99 -6.22
CA ARG A 538 18.19 2.42 -5.93
C ARG A 538 16.97 3.25 -6.29
N ALA A 539 16.34 2.98 -7.45
CA ALA A 539 15.18 3.72 -7.89
C ALA A 539 13.96 3.49 -6.98
N VAL A 540 13.71 2.24 -6.59
CA VAL A 540 12.58 1.91 -5.71
C VAL A 540 12.84 2.35 -4.27
N GLU A 541 14.02 2.04 -3.72
CA GLU A 541 14.44 2.45 -2.38
C GLU A 541 14.39 3.98 -2.22
N GLY A 542 14.87 4.74 -3.20
CA GLY A 542 14.82 6.20 -3.18
C GLY A 542 13.39 6.73 -3.03
N ARG A 543 12.45 6.20 -3.83
CA ARG A 543 11.03 6.61 -3.73
C ARG A 543 10.38 6.22 -2.40
N LEU A 544 10.66 5.01 -1.90
CA LEU A 544 10.14 4.56 -0.61
C LEU A 544 10.71 5.44 0.52
N THR A 545 12.00 5.76 0.45
CA THR A 545 12.72 6.61 1.42
C THR A 545 12.13 8.00 1.45
N THR A 546 11.99 8.68 0.31
CA THR A 546 11.38 10.02 0.23
C THR A 546 9.98 10.04 0.85
N ARG A 547 9.10 9.10 0.45
CA ARG A 547 7.73 9.05 0.97
C ARG A 547 7.66 8.78 2.47
N LEU A 548 8.55 7.92 2.98
CA LEU A 548 8.60 7.61 4.41
C LEU A 548 9.21 8.76 5.22
N GLN A 549 10.22 9.45 4.69
CA GLN A 549 10.80 10.64 5.31
C GLN A 549 9.78 11.78 5.38
N ASP A 550 9.06 12.07 4.28
CA ASP A 550 7.99 13.07 4.27
C ASP A 550 6.88 12.75 5.29
N LEU A 551 6.58 11.46 5.49
CA LEU A 551 5.63 11.02 6.52
C LEU A 551 6.21 11.23 7.92
N ALA A 552 7.46 10.80 8.13
CA ALA A 552 8.14 10.89 9.40
C ALA A 552 8.35 12.36 9.84
N GLU A 553 8.73 13.25 8.95
CA GLU A 553 8.88 14.69 9.22
C GLU A 553 7.55 15.30 9.68
N ARG A 554 6.45 15.00 8.95
CA ARG A 554 5.12 15.50 9.32
C ARG A 554 4.61 14.96 10.65
N CYS A 555 4.94 13.72 11.01
CA CYS A 555 4.39 13.11 12.22
C CYS A 555 5.31 13.27 13.43
N ILE A 556 6.62 13.08 13.28
CA ILE A 556 7.59 13.09 14.38
C ILE A 556 7.98 14.51 14.75
N ASP A 557 8.22 15.39 13.76
CA ASP A 557 8.70 16.75 14.03
C ASP A 557 7.55 17.72 14.32
N SER A 558 6.32 17.40 13.94
CA SER A 558 5.15 18.23 14.27
C SER A 558 4.77 18.10 15.75
N VAL A 559 4.24 19.17 16.34
CA VAL A 559 3.67 19.17 17.70
C VAL A 559 2.17 18.80 17.67
N ASP A 560 1.64 18.35 16.53
CA ASP A 560 0.21 18.06 16.41
C ASP A 560 -0.18 16.85 17.30
N PRO A 561 -1.09 17.02 18.27
CA PRO A 561 -1.57 15.91 19.09
C PRO A 561 -2.24 14.79 18.28
N HIS A 562 -2.83 15.10 17.12
CA HIS A 562 -3.53 14.15 16.27
C HIS A 562 -2.60 13.11 15.62
N ASP A 563 -1.30 13.41 15.48
CA ASP A 563 -0.30 12.48 14.94
C ASP A 563 0.31 11.54 16.00
N SER A 564 -0.11 11.62 17.27
CA SER A 564 0.44 10.80 18.36
C SER A 564 0.33 9.29 18.11
N SER A 565 -0.79 8.84 17.52
CA SER A 565 -0.99 7.46 17.06
C SER A 565 0.06 7.06 16.00
N MET A 566 0.23 7.89 14.98
CA MET A 566 1.19 7.64 13.90
C MET A 566 2.65 7.66 14.38
N ARG A 567 3.01 8.53 15.33
CA ARG A 567 4.34 8.50 15.98
C ARG A 567 4.60 7.14 16.64
N SER A 568 3.65 6.66 17.44
CA SER A 568 3.75 5.34 18.08
C SER A 568 3.91 4.21 17.06
N ILE A 569 3.18 4.28 15.94
CA ILE A 569 3.28 3.31 14.85
C ILE A 569 4.68 3.34 14.22
N LEU A 570 5.27 4.52 13.98
CA LEU A 570 6.62 4.66 13.42
C LEU A 570 7.71 4.17 14.38
N GLU A 571 7.56 4.43 15.68
CA GLU A 571 8.45 3.93 16.72
C GLU A 571 8.45 2.39 16.77
N ASP A 572 7.26 1.78 16.83
CA ASP A 572 7.11 0.33 16.83
C ASP A 572 7.63 -0.31 15.55
N LEU A 573 7.40 0.34 14.40
CA LEU A 573 7.91 -0.07 13.11
C LEU A 573 9.45 -0.06 13.08
N PHE A 574 10.06 1.05 13.49
CA PHE A 574 11.52 1.18 13.58
C PHE A 574 12.12 0.11 14.49
N ILE A 575 11.57 -0.06 15.70
CA ILE A 575 12.05 -1.06 16.67
C ILE A 575 11.97 -2.48 16.07
N SER A 576 10.83 -2.83 15.45
CA SER A 576 10.63 -4.14 14.83
C SER A 576 11.66 -4.42 13.74
N CYS A 577 11.78 -3.49 12.79
CA CYS A 577 12.63 -3.65 11.62
C CYS A 577 14.12 -3.62 11.98
N ARG A 578 14.54 -2.73 12.89
CA ARG A 578 15.95 -2.58 13.27
C ARG A 578 16.44 -3.72 14.15
N PHE A 579 15.63 -4.18 15.12
CA PHE A 579 16.12 -5.07 16.17
C PHE A 579 15.49 -6.47 16.14
N PHE A 580 14.21 -6.60 15.83
CA PHE A 580 13.45 -7.84 16.09
C PHE A 580 13.03 -8.58 14.82
N GLY A 581 14.03 -9.05 14.07
CA GLY A 581 13.82 -10.02 12.98
C GLY A 581 13.44 -9.40 11.64
N GLY A 582 13.61 -8.09 11.46
CA GLY A 582 13.44 -7.44 10.17
C GLY A 582 12.03 -7.57 9.61
N SER A 583 11.03 -7.74 10.49
CA SER A 583 9.63 -7.71 10.09
C SER A 583 8.78 -7.12 11.20
N ALA A 584 7.72 -6.42 10.83
CA ALA A 584 6.78 -5.79 11.74
C ALA A 584 5.37 -6.27 11.42
N ARG A 585 4.62 -6.66 12.45
CA ARG A 585 3.16 -6.82 12.38
C ARG A 585 2.55 -5.80 13.34
N LEU A 586 2.01 -4.72 12.81
CA LEU A 586 1.69 -3.50 13.58
C LEU A 586 0.32 -3.58 14.27
N GLY A 587 -0.67 -4.21 13.64
CA GLY A 587 -2.02 -4.34 14.19
C GLY A 587 -3.09 -4.47 13.09
N GLU A 588 -4.35 -4.40 13.49
CA GLU A 588 -5.48 -4.30 12.55
C GLU A 588 -5.40 -3.02 11.72
N VAL A 589 -5.83 -3.10 10.47
CA VAL A 589 -5.81 -1.95 9.54
C VAL A 589 -6.66 -0.80 10.08
N ASN A 590 -6.04 0.37 10.23
CA ASN A 590 -6.72 1.64 10.51
C ASN A 590 -6.22 2.75 9.57
N ASP A 591 -6.84 3.93 9.64
CA ASP A 591 -6.53 5.04 8.72
C ASP A 591 -5.07 5.51 8.82
N ASP A 592 -4.47 5.57 10.02
CA ASP A 592 -3.06 5.94 10.19
C ASP A 592 -2.12 4.93 9.52
N MET A 593 -2.34 3.64 9.74
CA MET A 593 -1.47 2.60 9.18
C MET A 593 -1.57 2.54 7.64
N THR A 594 -2.66 3.00 7.05
CA THR A 594 -2.78 3.08 5.58
C THR A 594 -1.82 4.08 4.96
N ARG A 595 -1.33 5.05 5.75
CA ARG A 595 -0.28 5.98 5.32
C ARG A 595 1.01 5.21 5.01
N LEU A 596 1.31 4.12 5.73
CA LEU A 596 2.46 3.24 5.41
C LEU A 596 2.24 2.44 4.13
N VAL A 597 1.00 2.03 3.85
CA VAL A 597 0.62 1.37 2.60
C VAL A 597 0.77 2.35 1.41
N ASN A 598 0.37 3.60 1.60
CA ASN A 598 0.54 4.71 0.63
C ASN A 598 2.02 5.01 0.34
N CYS A 599 2.87 4.99 1.38
CA CYS A 599 4.32 5.08 1.20
C CYS A 599 4.89 3.85 0.46
N GLY A 600 4.12 2.76 0.37
CA GLY A 600 4.55 1.50 -0.21
C GLY A 600 5.39 0.67 0.75
N ILE A 601 5.44 0.99 2.04
CA ILE A 601 6.28 0.31 3.04
C ILE A 601 5.63 -0.96 3.58
N ALA A 602 4.30 -0.96 3.76
CA ALA A 602 3.60 -2.03 4.44
C ALA A 602 2.52 -2.69 3.57
N PHE A 603 2.31 -3.99 3.82
CA PHE A 603 1.34 -4.88 3.19
C PHE A 603 0.13 -5.14 4.07
N VAL A 604 -1.00 -5.39 3.41
CA VAL A 604 -2.22 -5.88 4.07
C VAL A 604 -2.18 -7.41 4.05
N GLU A 605 -2.12 -8.01 5.22
CA GLU A 605 -2.21 -9.45 5.43
C GLU A 605 -3.64 -9.81 5.85
N THR A 606 -4.25 -10.77 5.16
CA THR A 606 -5.58 -11.27 5.52
C THR A 606 -5.44 -12.47 6.45
N SER A 607 -6.21 -12.49 7.53
CA SER A 607 -6.28 -13.61 8.47
C SER A 607 -7.72 -13.89 8.89
N PRO A 608 -8.02 -15.06 9.49
CA PRO A 608 -9.36 -15.36 10.02
C PRO A 608 -9.87 -14.32 11.04
N ASN A 609 -8.95 -13.62 11.70
CA ASN A 609 -9.24 -12.65 12.74
C ASN A 609 -9.28 -11.21 12.23
N GLY A 610 -9.25 -10.99 10.91
CA GLY A 610 -9.27 -9.64 10.30
C GLY A 610 -8.06 -9.35 9.41
N LEU A 611 -7.97 -8.08 8.97
CA LEU A 611 -6.88 -7.56 8.14
C LEU A 611 -5.82 -6.89 9.00
N PHE A 612 -4.56 -7.20 8.74
CA PHE A 612 -3.42 -6.70 9.51
C PHE A 612 -2.40 -6.00 8.61
N ILE A 613 -1.65 -5.07 9.19
CA ILE A 613 -0.53 -4.41 8.51
C ILE A 613 0.78 -5.14 8.84
N LYS A 614 1.49 -5.54 7.78
CA LYS A 614 2.75 -6.28 7.84
C LYS A 614 3.84 -5.59 7.03
N VAL A 615 5.05 -5.56 7.56
CA VAL A 615 6.27 -5.15 6.85
C VAL A 615 7.25 -6.31 6.93
N ASP A 616 7.51 -7.00 5.83
CA ASP A 616 8.45 -8.13 5.77
C ASP A 616 9.27 -8.19 4.47
N GLU A 617 8.96 -7.33 3.49
CA GLU A 617 9.77 -7.16 2.29
C GLU A 617 11.14 -6.57 2.67
N LEU A 618 12.22 -7.30 2.34
CA LEU A 618 13.59 -6.93 2.75
C LEU A 618 13.99 -5.51 2.32
N LEU A 619 13.55 -5.06 1.14
CA LEU A 619 13.80 -3.70 0.68
C LEU A 619 13.07 -2.67 1.53
N ALA A 620 11.79 -2.88 1.83
CA ALA A 620 11.01 -1.99 2.70
C ALA A 620 11.58 -1.93 4.12
N VAL A 621 12.03 -3.06 4.67
CA VAL A 621 12.66 -3.15 6.00
C VAL A 621 13.96 -2.36 6.02
N ARG A 622 14.81 -2.53 5.00
CA ARG A 622 16.02 -1.73 4.81
C ARG A 622 15.69 -0.23 4.72
N THR A 623 14.68 0.14 3.94
CA THR A 623 14.22 1.53 3.83
C THR A 623 13.73 2.10 5.15
N VAL A 624 12.95 1.34 5.93
CA VAL A 624 12.50 1.77 7.27
C VAL A 624 13.69 2.08 8.16
N VAL A 625 14.65 1.17 8.20
CA VAL A 625 15.87 1.34 9.01
C VAL A 625 16.63 2.56 8.55
N SER A 626 16.91 2.72 7.25
CA SER A 626 17.68 3.86 6.76
C SER A 626 16.95 5.19 6.96
N ALA A 627 15.68 5.27 6.56
CA ALA A 627 14.89 6.51 6.60
C ALA A 627 14.64 7.02 8.04
N LEU A 628 14.34 6.11 8.97
CA LEU A 628 13.99 6.47 10.35
C LEU A 628 15.19 6.55 11.29
N SER A 629 16.35 5.96 10.95
CA SER A 629 17.54 6.08 11.80
C SER A 629 17.97 7.52 12.04
N HIS A 630 17.82 8.41 11.04
CA HIS A 630 18.09 9.84 11.21
C HIS A 630 17.10 10.54 12.15
N LYS A 631 15.89 10.00 12.35
CA LYS A 631 14.92 10.56 13.31
C LYS A 631 15.18 10.04 14.72
N TYR A 632 15.73 8.84 14.84
CA TYR A 632 15.92 8.16 16.11
C TYR A 632 17.38 8.02 16.54
N PHE A 633 18.31 8.85 16.06
CA PHE A 633 19.68 8.85 16.61
C PHE A 633 19.76 9.50 18.00
N GLN A 634 18.76 10.30 18.38
CA GLN A 634 18.50 10.74 19.75
C GLN A 634 17.10 10.23 20.13
N PRO A 635 17.00 8.97 20.62
CA PRO A 635 15.70 8.37 20.85
C PRO A 635 14.94 9.10 21.96
N SER A 636 13.64 9.28 21.74
CA SER A 636 12.74 9.85 22.75
C SER A 636 12.60 8.89 23.95
N GLU A 637 12.22 9.42 25.12
CA GLU A 637 11.85 8.60 26.28
C GLU A 637 10.78 7.56 25.94
N THR A 638 9.83 7.90 25.07
CA THR A 638 8.78 6.99 24.60
C THR A 638 9.34 5.84 23.77
N LEU A 639 10.24 6.12 22.82
CA LEU A 639 10.90 5.10 22.01
C LEU A 639 11.73 4.16 22.90
N ILE A 640 12.47 4.70 23.87
CA ILE A 640 13.25 3.92 24.83
C ILE A 640 12.33 2.99 25.63
N LEU A 641 11.22 3.51 26.15
CA LEU A 641 10.23 2.72 26.89
C LEU A 641 9.61 1.61 26.02
N ASN A 642 9.25 1.92 24.78
CA ASN A 642 8.68 0.96 23.84
C ASN A 642 9.69 -0.14 23.46
N LEU A 643 10.96 0.22 23.28
CA LEU A 643 12.03 -0.74 23.05
C LEU A 643 12.22 -1.67 24.24
N PHE A 644 12.17 -1.16 25.48
CA PHE A 644 12.20 -1.99 26.69
C PHE A 644 11.04 -2.97 26.77
N LYS A 645 9.80 -2.50 26.58
CA LYS A 645 8.61 -3.35 26.56
C LYS A 645 8.75 -4.48 25.53
N LYS A 646 9.21 -4.13 24.33
CA LYS A 646 9.39 -5.09 23.24
C LYS A 646 10.49 -6.10 23.54
N LEU A 647 11.61 -5.65 24.11
CA LEU A 647 12.71 -6.52 24.55
C LEU A 647 12.23 -7.52 25.61
N ALA A 648 11.43 -7.07 26.59
CA ALA A 648 10.86 -7.92 27.64
C ALA A 648 9.86 -8.96 27.08
N LEU A 649 9.05 -8.60 26.08
CA LEU A 649 8.09 -9.51 25.44
C LEU A 649 8.75 -10.50 24.45
N SER A 650 9.94 -10.19 23.96
CA SER A 650 10.63 -10.93 22.89
C SER A 650 11.41 -12.15 23.40
N THR A 651 10.78 -13.01 24.20
CA THR A 651 11.41 -14.20 24.77
C THR A 651 12.00 -15.13 23.70
N LYS A 652 11.34 -15.22 22.54
CA LYS A 652 11.73 -16.04 21.37
C LYS A 652 12.67 -15.35 20.36
N ALA A 653 13.05 -14.09 20.56
CA ALA A 653 13.98 -13.41 19.66
C ALA A 653 15.41 -13.97 19.76
N LEU A 654 16.15 -13.91 18.66
CA LEU A 654 17.57 -14.29 18.58
C LEU A 654 18.40 -13.48 19.58
N ASP A 655 19.44 -14.09 20.16
CA ASP A 655 20.32 -13.41 21.13
C ASP A 655 21.03 -12.19 20.52
N THR A 656 21.33 -12.24 19.22
CA THR A 656 21.90 -11.11 18.47
C THR A 656 20.96 -9.91 18.42
N SER A 657 19.66 -10.14 18.21
CA SER A 657 18.63 -9.10 18.23
C SER A 657 18.53 -8.42 19.60
N LYS A 658 18.53 -9.22 20.67
CA LYS A 658 18.51 -8.71 22.05
C LYS A 658 19.76 -7.90 22.36
N GLY A 659 20.93 -8.40 21.93
CA GLY A 659 22.21 -7.70 22.06
C GLY A 659 22.21 -6.34 21.35
N LYS A 660 21.76 -6.27 20.10
CA LYS A 660 21.70 -5.01 19.34
C LYS A 660 20.73 -4.00 19.92
N ALA A 661 19.57 -4.44 20.40
CA ALA A 661 18.64 -3.59 21.14
C ALA A 661 19.28 -3.04 22.43
N TRP A 662 20.02 -3.88 23.15
CA TRP A 662 20.71 -3.50 24.38
C TRP A 662 21.86 -2.50 24.13
N GLU A 663 22.68 -2.73 23.10
CA GLU A 663 23.70 -1.79 22.64
C GLU A 663 23.10 -0.41 22.36
N TYR A 664 21.97 -0.38 21.63
CA TYR A 664 21.27 0.85 21.29
C TYR A 664 20.75 1.59 22.53
N LEU A 665 20.17 0.87 23.49
CA LEU A 665 19.73 1.43 24.77
C LEU A 665 20.90 2.04 25.58
N ILE A 666 22.04 1.35 25.65
CA ILE A 666 23.23 1.86 26.33
C ILE A 666 23.74 3.14 25.67
N MET A 667 23.92 3.14 24.35
CA MET A 667 24.38 4.33 23.62
C MET A 667 23.42 5.50 23.81
N SER A 668 22.12 5.23 23.80
CA SER A 668 21.12 6.26 24.04
C SER A 668 21.27 6.94 25.41
N ARG A 669 21.62 6.19 26.46
CA ARG A 669 21.78 6.75 27.81
C ARG A 669 23.13 7.38 28.07
N LEU A 670 24.16 7.01 27.31
CA LEU A 670 25.43 7.69 27.39
C LEU A 670 25.33 9.19 27.01
N LEU A 671 24.32 9.58 26.21
CA LEU A 671 24.02 10.98 25.87
C LEU A 671 23.65 11.83 27.11
N ASP A 672 23.00 11.23 28.11
CA ASP A 672 22.53 11.93 29.33
C ASP A 672 23.70 12.41 30.22
N TYR A 673 24.93 11.96 29.94
CA TYR A 673 26.15 12.33 30.65
C TYR A 673 26.99 13.38 29.91
N ASN A 674 26.47 13.95 28.83
CA ASN A 674 27.11 15.07 28.15
C ASN A 674 27.44 16.22 29.10
N GLY A 675 28.61 16.83 28.90
CA GLY A 675 29.13 17.90 29.76
C GLY A 675 29.84 17.43 31.02
N LYS A 676 29.71 16.15 31.42
CA LYS A 676 30.47 15.58 32.54
C LYS A 676 31.88 15.16 32.12
N SER A 677 32.85 15.31 33.01
CA SER A 677 34.18 14.74 32.79
C SER A 677 34.14 13.21 32.91
N VAL A 678 35.13 12.52 32.35
CA VAL A 678 35.32 11.07 32.54
C VAL A 678 35.47 10.76 34.03
N SER A 679 36.17 11.61 34.78
CA SER A 679 36.27 11.52 36.23
C SER A 679 34.89 11.58 36.89
N ASP A 680 34.06 12.57 36.55
CA ASP A 680 32.72 12.69 37.13
C ASP A 680 31.85 11.47 36.82
N LEU A 681 31.90 10.95 35.59
CA LEU A 681 31.17 9.75 35.19
C LEU A 681 31.58 8.53 36.02
N VAL A 682 32.88 8.31 36.23
CA VAL A 682 33.36 7.22 37.08
C VAL A 682 32.80 7.35 38.50
N HIS A 683 32.80 8.58 39.05
CA HIS A 683 32.35 8.85 40.40
C HIS A 683 30.83 8.74 40.61
N ILE A 684 30.03 8.72 39.54
CA ILE A 684 28.60 8.40 39.61
C ILE A 684 28.38 6.94 40.02
N PHE A 685 29.27 6.04 39.59
CA PHE A 685 29.13 4.59 39.81
C PHE A 685 30.07 4.04 40.89
N TYR A 686 31.23 4.68 41.07
CA TYR A 686 32.30 4.18 41.93
C TYR A 686 32.94 5.30 42.74
N ASN A 687 32.93 5.13 44.06
CA ASN A 687 33.64 6.03 44.95
C ASN A 687 35.14 5.73 44.93
N ASP A 688 35.93 6.72 45.34
CA ASP A 688 37.38 6.70 45.51
C ASP A 688 37.97 5.42 46.16
N ASN A 689 37.24 4.81 47.10
CA ASN A 689 37.68 3.61 47.81
C ASN A 689 37.48 2.33 46.98
N GLN A 690 36.59 2.36 46.00
CA GLN A 690 36.25 1.25 45.11
C GLN A 690 37.14 1.22 43.86
N ILE A 691 37.81 2.32 43.53
CA ILE A 691 38.74 2.41 42.39
C ILE A 691 40.05 1.72 42.76
N LYS A 692 40.43 0.69 42.00
CA LYS A 692 41.59 -0.16 42.28
C LYS A 692 42.64 -0.17 41.15
N ARG A 693 43.84 -0.64 41.45
CA ARG A 693 44.85 -1.06 40.48
C ARG A 693 45.57 -2.31 40.98
N ALA A 694 46.21 -3.05 40.07
CA ALA A 694 47.12 -4.12 40.46
C ALA A 694 48.31 -3.54 41.27
N LYS A 695 48.66 -4.19 42.38
CA LYS A 695 49.80 -3.79 43.23
C LYS A 695 51.13 -3.91 42.50
N ASP A 696 51.24 -4.93 41.65
CA ASP A 696 52.42 -5.25 40.83
C ASP A 696 51.92 -5.95 39.56
N GLN A 697 52.51 -5.62 38.41
CA GLN A 697 52.21 -6.26 37.11
C GLN A 697 52.51 -7.77 37.14
N ALA A 698 53.48 -8.21 37.94
CA ALA A 698 53.81 -9.63 38.10
C ALA A 698 52.81 -10.41 38.99
N ARG A 699 52.00 -9.71 39.81
CA ARG A 699 51.01 -10.31 40.72
C ARG A 699 49.65 -9.60 40.60
N PRO A 700 48.93 -9.77 39.47
CA PRO A 700 47.72 -9.01 39.14
C PRO A 700 46.52 -9.27 40.07
N LYS A 701 46.58 -10.29 40.93
CA LYS A 701 45.49 -10.66 41.84
C LYS A 701 45.39 -9.76 43.09
N ILE A 702 46.45 -9.05 43.47
CA ILE A 702 46.43 -8.16 44.63
C ILE A 702 46.08 -6.74 44.19
N LEU A 703 44.93 -6.24 44.65
CA LEU A 703 44.40 -4.93 44.29
C LEU A 703 44.62 -3.90 45.41
N VAL A 704 45.06 -2.71 45.04
CA VAL A 704 45.23 -1.55 45.94
C VAL A 704 44.42 -0.36 45.44
N ARG A 705 44.09 0.60 46.32
CA ARG A 705 43.40 1.84 45.92
C ARG A 705 44.22 2.58 44.85
N ALA A 706 43.52 3.15 43.87
CA ALA A 706 44.13 3.94 42.80
C ALA A 706 43.44 5.31 42.68
N ALA A 707 44.20 6.31 42.28
CA ALA A 707 43.67 7.57 41.78
C ALA A 707 43.42 7.45 40.27
N LEU A 708 42.42 8.19 39.76
CA LEU A 708 42.18 8.25 38.32
C LEU A 708 43.32 8.97 37.58
N PRO A 709 43.64 8.56 36.33
CA PRO A 709 44.60 9.27 35.49
C PRO A 709 44.24 10.74 35.29
N GLY A 710 45.23 11.62 35.18
CA GLY A 710 45.00 13.07 35.13
C GLY A 710 44.12 13.52 33.97
N TRP A 711 44.25 12.88 32.80
CA TRP A 711 43.46 13.18 31.61
C TRP A 711 41.94 13.05 31.83
N THR A 712 41.51 12.22 32.78
CA THR A 712 40.09 11.94 33.04
C THR A 712 39.31 13.17 33.53
N ARG A 713 39.99 14.16 34.12
CA ARG A 713 39.37 15.42 34.57
C ARG A 713 39.15 16.39 33.42
N ASP A 714 40.05 16.35 32.43
CA ASP A 714 40.05 17.25 31.28
C ASP A 714 39.23 16.68 30.10
N ALA A 715 38.99 15.37 30.10
CA ALA A 715 38.20 14.65 29.10
C ALA A 715 36.71 14.75 29.41
N THR A 716 35.93 15.39 28.54
CA THR A 716 34.48 15.59 28.69
C THR A 716 33.70 14.86 27.61
N PHE A 717 32.55 14.31 27.99
CA PHE A 717 31.57 13.75 27.06
C PHE A 717 30.90 14.85 26.24
N LYS A 718 31.02 14.74 24.91
CA LYS A 718 30.41 15.66 23.94
C LYS A 718 29.87 14.87 22.76
N VAL A 719 28.82 14.10 22.99
CA VAL A 719 28.18 13.23 21.99
C VAL A 719 26.91 13.91 21.49
N SER A 720 26.73 14.05 20.18
CA SER A 720 25.46 14.51 19.61
C SER A 720 24.69 13.39 18.93
N SER A 721 25.34 12.30 18.55
CA SER A 721 24.71 11.19 17.83
C SER A 721 25.50 9.89 18.00
N PHE A 722 24.89 8.78 17.61
CA PHE A 722 25.49 7.45 17.61
C PHE A 722 24.86 6.56 16.54
N GLY A 723 25.58 5.52 16.12
CA GLY A 723 25.09 4.55 15.15
C GLY A 723 26.20 3.90 14.34
N ASP A 724 25.82 3.22 13.27
CA ASP A 724 26.74 2.48 12.40
C ASP A 724 27.40 3.36 11.34
N ALA A 725 28.30 2.76 10.56
CA ALA A 725 29.03 3.42 9.50
C ALA A 725 28.12 4.06 8.43
N ASP A 726 26.98 3.43 8.15
CA ASP A 726 26.00 3.93 7.17
C ASP A 726 25.36 5.23 7.67
N LEU A 727 24.92 5.26 8.93
CA LEU A 727 24.34 6.47 9.52
C LEU A 727 25.37 7.60 9.61
N PHE A 728 26.61 7.28 9.98
CA PHE A 728 27.70 8.26 10.00
C PHE A 728 27.93 8.86 8.61
N SER A 729 28.05 8.01 7.59
CA SER A 729 28.30 8.44 6.21
C SER A 729 27.19 9.33 5.66
N GLN A 730 25.93 9.03 6.01
CA GLN A 730 24.78 9.88 5.67
C GLN A 730 24.84 11.24 6.39
N MET A 731 25.14 11.26 7.69
CA MET A 731 25.16 12.48 8.50
C MET A 731 26.24 13.48 8.04
N TYR A 732 27.40 12.99 7.62
CA TYR A 732 28.51 13.83 7.19
C TYR A 732 28.60 13.99 5.67
N ASN A 733 27.72 13.33 4.90
CA ASN A 733 27.73 13.30 3.44
C ASN A 733 29.11 12.89 2.86
N VAL A 734 29.72 11.88 3.49
CA VAL A 734 31.03 11.32 3.10
C VAL A 734 30.93 9.82 3.19
N SER A 735 31.23 9.12 2.08
CA SER A 735 31.26 7.66 2.06
C SER A 735 32.54 7.14 2.70
N HIS A 736 32.41 6.22 3.65
CA HIS A 736 33.52 5.50 4.27
C HIS A 736 33.42 4.02 3.91
N GLU A 737 34.55 3.34 3.65
CA GLU A 737 34.51 1.92 3.24
C GLU A 737 34.32 0.99 4.43
N ASP A 738 34.87 1.37 5.59
CA ASP A 738 34.82 0.58 6.81
C ASP A 738 34.94 1.45 8.08
N ASP A 739 34.79 0.79 9.23
CA ASP A 739 34.87 1.42 10.56
C ASP A 739 36.23 2.13 10.80
N VAL A 740 37.33 1.67 10.16
CA VAL A 740 38.67 2.26 10.32
C VAL A 740 38.75 3.62 9.65
N ASP A 741 38.11 3.79 8.49
CA ASP A 741 38.04 5.10 7.82
C ASP A 741 37.33 6.16 8.66
N ILE A 742 36.25 5.75 9.34
CA ILE A 742 35.51 6.63 10.25
C ILE A 742 36.37 6.99 11.46
N ILE A 743 37.09 6.01 12.02
CA ILE A 743 38.01 6.25 13.14
C ILE A 743 39.10 7.25 12.72
N ASP A 744 39.74 7.09 11.56
CA ASP A 744 40.74 8.04 11.07
C ASP A 744 40.13 9.43 10.82
N PHE A 745 38.93 9.49 10.22
CA PHE A 745 38.21 10.74 10.03
C PHE A 745 37.99 11.46 11.36
N LEU A 746 37.52 10.77 12.41
CA LEU A 746 37.25 11.35 13.72
C LEU A 746 38.54 11.79 14.44
N ILE A 747 39.63 11.03 14.31
CA ILE A 747 40.94 11.42 14.85
C ILE A 747 41.43 12.68 14.12
N GLY A 748 41.33 12.71 12.80
CA GLY A 748 41.76 13.82 11.95
C GLY A 748 40.91 15.08 12.04
N ASN A 749 39.67 14.98 12.51
CA ASN A 749 38.71 16.10 12.56
C ASN A 749 38.17 16.34 13.98
N PRO A 750 38.93 17.03 14.86
CA PRO A 750 38.55 17.28 16.25
C PRO A 750 37.19 17.96 16.44
N ALA A 751 36.76 18.79 15.48
CA ALA A 751 35.45 19.45 15.50
C ALA A 751 34.27 18.49 15.25
N ARG A 752 34.54 17.27 14.76
CA ARG A 752 33.55 16.23 14.45
C ARG A 752 33.59 15.06 15.44
N ARG A 753 34.35 15.18 16.53
CA ARG A 753 34.46 14.21 17.63
C ARG A 753 33.22 14.24 18.55
N ASN A 754 32.05 14.01 17.95
CA ASN A 754 30.75 14.06 18.62
C ASN A 754 29.84 12.86 18.28
N TYR A 755 30.45 11.75 17.89
CA TYR A 755 29.75 10.55 17.43
C TYR A 755 30.25 9.29 18.14
N ILE A 756 29.33 8.46 18.63
CA ILE A 756 29.65 7.10 19.09
C ILE A 756 29.43 6.14 17.91
N LEU A 757 30.52 5.55 17.40
CA LEU A 757 30.47 4.52 16.38
C LEU A 757 30.04 3.19 17.00
N GLN A 758 28.98 2.60 16.47
CA GLN A 758 28.59 1.20 16.64
C GLN A 758 29.24 0.40 15.50
N PRO A 759 30.40 -0.23 15.72
CA PRO A 759 31.14 -0.88 14.66
C PRO A 759 30.46 -2.16 14.18
N ALA A 760 30.90 -2.66 13.04
CA ALA A 760 30.46 -3.93 12.49
C ALA A 760 30.77 -5.09 13.44
N ASN A 761 29.96 -6.16 13.38
CA ASN A 761 30.08 -7.31 14.30
C ASN A 761 31.44 -8.03 14.29
N ILE A 762 32.27 -7.77 13.26
CA ILE A 762 33.64 -8.30 13.14
C ILE A 762 34.62 -7.58 14.09
N MET A 763 34.27 -6.39 14.59
CA MET A 763 35.07 -5.61 15.52
C MET A 763 34.58 -5.83 16.95
N ARG A 764 35.53 -5.74 17.88
CA ARG A 764 35.30 -5.46 19.30
C ARG A 764 36.17 -4.25 19.65
N PRO A 765 35.73 -3.28 20.47
CA PRO A 765 34.49 -3.19 21.29
C PRO A 765 33.17 -3.07 20.52
N ASP A 766 32.03 -3.13 21.24
CA ASP A 766 30.66 -2.93 20.70
C ASP A 766 30.32 -1.45 20.45
N GLY A 767 31.13 -0.53 20.97
CA GLY A 767 31.09 0.87 20.60
C GLY A 767 32.38 1.61 20.88
N VAL A 768 32.64 2.61 20.05
CA VAL A 768 33.86 3.42 20.03
C VAL A 768 33.47 4.90 19.97
N TYR A 769 34.02 5.69 20.87
CA TYR A 769 33.95 7.15 20.79
C TYR A 769 35.33 7.76 20.96
N ILE A 770 35.60 8.77 20.14
CA ILE A 770 36.86 9.51 20.13
C ILE A 770 36.56 10.90 20.65
N GLY A 771 37.06 11.21 21.84
CA GLY A 771 36.79 12.47 22.52
C GLY A 771 37.99 13.40 22.53
N SER A 772 37.73 14.70 22.48
CA SER A 772 38.75 15.73 22.69
C SER A 772 39.04 15.93 24.19
N ILE A 773 40.22 16.48 24.48
CA ILE A 773 40.63 16.83 25.84
C ILE A 773 40.64 18.35 25.97
N ASN A 774 39.89 18.88 26.93
CA ASN A 774 39.76 20.32 27.11
C ASN A 774 41.10 20.93 27.53
N GLY A 775 41.42 22.11 27.00
CA GLY A 775 42.66 22.83 27.33
C GLY A 775 43.94 22.19 26.80
N ARG A 776 43.84 21.21 25.90
CA ARG A 776 44.99 20.51 25.30
C ARG A 776 45.03 20.68 23.77
N PRO A 777 46.19 20.42 23.12
CA PRO A 777 46.30 20.44 21.67
C PRO A 777 45.24 19.59 20.97
N LEU A 778 44.74 20.06 19.82
CA LEU A 778 43.63 19.44 19.09
C LEU A 778 43.92 18.01 18.60
N ASN A 779 45.19 17.66 18.41
CA ASN A 779 45.62 16.31 18.05
C ASN A 779 45.48 15.31 19.21
N GLN A 780 45.47 15.76 20.47
CA GLN A 780 45.24 14.87 21.62
C GLN A 780 43.78 14.43 21.73
N TYR A 781 43.60 13.17 22.09
CA TYR A 781 42.29 12.56 22.25
C TYR A 781 42.30 11.45 23.30
N TRP A 782 41.10 11.08 23.72
CA TRP A 782 40.83 9.92 24.56
C TRP A 782 39.75 9.06 23.88
N THR A 783 39.60 7.82 24.33
CA THR A 783 38.61 6.90 23.75
C THR A 783 37.64 6.40 24.81
N LEU A 784 36.35 6.35 24.48
CA LEU A 784 35.41 5.48 25.18
C LEU A 784 35.27 4.19 24.35
N LEU A 785 35.47 3.06 25.00
CA LEU A 785 35.36 1.73 24.42
C LEU A 785 34.40 0.93 25.30
N PHE A 786 33.30 0.42 24.77
CA PHE A 786 32.38 -0.36 25.61
C PHE A 786 31.95 -1.69 25.03
N SER A 787 31.62 -2.61 25.93
CA SER A 787 31.07 -3.92 25.64
C SER A 787 29.70 -4.00 26.27
N ALA A 788 28.69 -4.42 25.51
CA ALA A 788 27.32 -4.54 25.96
C ALA A 788 26.89 -6.00 25.91
N LYS A 789 26.70 -6.60 27.09
CA LYS A 789 26.37 -8.01 27.24
C LYS A 789 25.01 -8.20 27.90
N PHE A 790 24.20 -9.03 27.24
CA PHE A 790 22.87 -9.42 27.68
C PHE A 790 22.83 -10.94 27.83
N PHE A 791 23.02 -11.45 29.05
CA PHE A 791 23.06 -12.88 29.34
C PHE A 791 21.83 -13.35 30.12
N SER A 792 21.56 -14.65 30.07
CA SER A 792 20.54 -15.31 30.89
C SER A 792 20.97 -15.52 32.36
N ALA A 793 22.27 -15.46 32.64
CA ALA A 793 22.85 -15.66 33.97
C ALA A 793 24.10 -14.81 34.16
N SER A 794 24.47 -14.55 35.42
CA SER A 794 25.67 -13.78 35.73
C SER A 794 26.94 -14.47 35.20
N MET A 795 27.85 -13.69 34.64
CA MET A 795 29.15 -14.17 34.18
C MET A 795 29.99 -14.70 35.35
N SER A 796 30.55 -15.90 35.20
CA SER A 796 31.40 -16.54 36.21
C SER A 796 32.70 -17.09 35.62
N GLY A 797 33.72 -17.24 36.47
CA GLY A 797 35.04 -17.75 36.10
C GLY A 797 36.03 -16.66 35.68
N SER A 798 37.25 -16.74 36.19
CA SER A 798 38.32 -15.75 35.95
C SER A 798 38.66 -15.59 34.46
N GLN A 799 38.68 -16.70 33.72
CA GLN A 799 38.98 -16.72 32.29
C GLN A 799 37.88 -16.00 31.47
N THR A 800 36.61 -16.18 31.84
CA THR A 800 35.47 -15.51 31.19
C THR A 800 35.51 -13.99 31.41
N ILE A 801 35.84 -13.56 32.63
CA ILE A 801 35.99 -12.14 32.99
C ILE A 801 37.18 -11.52 32.24
N GLU A 802 38.28 -12.25 32.11
CA GLU A 802 39.45 -11.78 31.37
C GLU A 802 39.15 -11.66 29.86
N TYR A 803 38.43 -12.61 29.28
CA TYR A 803 37.99 -12.53 27.88
C TYR A 803 37.04 -11.37 27.62
N ASP A 804 36.10 -11.11 28.53
CA ASP A 804 35.23 -9.94 28.40
C ASP A 804 36.03 -8.66 28.56
N ARG A 805 36.89 -8.54 29.58
CA ARG A 805 37.82 -7.41 29.75
C ARG A 805 38.63 -7.14 28.47
N ASN A 806 39.09 -8.19 27.78
CA ASN A 806 39.81 -8.08 26.52
C ASN A 806 38.97 -7.53 25.36
N SER A 807 37.64 -7.63 25.40
CA SER A 807 36.77 -7.15 24.32
C SER A 807 36.71 -5.63 24.19
N THR A 808 37.21 -4.88 25.18
CA THR A 808 37.34 -3.41 25.10
C THR A 808 38.79 -2.95 25.00
N LYS A 809 39.76 -3.87 24.86
CA LYS A 809 41.16 -3.49 24.66
C LYS A 809 41.36 -3.06 23.21
N TRP A 810 41.79 -1.81 23.03
CA TRP A 810 42.04 -1.25 21.69
C TRP A 810 43.04 -2.07 20.86
N ALA A 811 44.11 -2.56 21.50
CA ALA A 811 45.13 -3.40 20.85
C ALA A 811 44.60 -4.77 20.35
N LEU A 812 43.39 -5.15 20.76
CA LEU A 812 42.69 -6.37 20.33
C LEU A 812 41.48 -6.05 19.44
N ALA A 813 41.38 -4.83 18.90
CA ALA A 813 40.39 -4.51 17.88
C ALA A 813 40.54 -5.46 16.69
N TYR A 814 39.39 -5.95 16.18
CA TYR A 814 39.33 -7.01 15.17
C TYR A 814 39.98 -8.33 15.60
N HIS A 815 40.05 -8.61 16.89
CA HIS A 815 40.27 -9.96 17.41
C HIS A 815 38.99 -10.49 18.05
N THR A 816 38.78 -11.79 17.93
CA THR A 816 37.77 -12.53 18.68
C THR A 816 38.11 -12.51 20.18
N LYS A 817 37.13 -12.87 21.02
CA LYS A 817 37.32 -13.00 22.47
C LYS A 817 38.47 -13.95 22.89
N THR A 818 38.84 -14.90 22.03
CA THR A 818 39.95 -15.83 22.24
C THR A 818 41.28 -15.34 21.66
N GLY A 819 41.32 -14.12 21.10
CA GLY A 819 42.52 -13.51 20.53
C GLY A 819 42.81 -13.86 19.07
N ILE A 820 41.92 -14.61 18.39
CA ILE A 820 42.06 -14.92 16.97
C ILE A 820 41.68 -13.69 16.14
N VAL A 821 42.50 -13.32 15.15
CA VAL A 821 42.23 -12.19 14.24
C VAL A 821 40.96 -12.45 13.41
N SER A 822 39.99 -11.54 13.45
CA SER A 822 38.75 -11.60 12.66
C SER A 822 38.92 -10.99 11.27
N SER A 823 39.80 -9.99 11.10
CA SER A 823 40.12 -9.39 9.80
C SER A 823 41.55 -8.84 9.78
N GLN A 824 42.46 -9.54 9.10
CA GLN A 824 43.85 -9.11 8.99
C GLN A 824 43.96 -7.77 8.25
N LYS A 825 43.19 -7.59 7.16
CA LYS A 825 43.13 -6.35 6.39
C LYS A 825 42.85 -5.12 7.28
N LEU A 826 41.83 -5.22 8.15
CA LEU A 826 41.42 -4.11 9.00
C LEU A 826 42.37 -3.87 10.16
N VAL A 827 42.99 -4.93 10.71
CA VAL A 827 44.08 -4.80 11.69
C VAL A 827 45.24 -4.01 11.10
N ASP A 828 45.67 -4.36 9.89
CA ASP A 828 46.79 -3.69 9.23
C ASP A 828 46.46 -2.24 8.89
N LYS A 829 45.25 -1.98 8.37
CA LYS A 829 44.73 -0.63 8.11
C LYS A 829 44.71 0.21 9.38
N LEU A 830 44.23 -0.35 10.49
CA LEU A 830 44.21 0.35 11.79
C LEU A 830 45.63 0.64 12.27
N ARG A 831 46.57 -0.30 12.18
CA ARG A 831 47.97 -0.10 12.61
C ARG A 831 48.72 0.96 11.82
N GLN A 832 48.33 1.19 10.56
CA GLN A 832 48.95 2.19 9.69
C GLN A 832 48.53 3.63 10.00
N LEU A 833 47.58 3.86 10.90
CA LEU A 833 47.22 5.22 11.29
C LEU A 833 48.33 5.81 12.18
N ASP A 834 49.19 6.67 11.60
CA ASP A 834 50.28 7.37 12.31
C ASP A 834 49.80 8.30 13.45
N ARG A 835 48.49 8.50 13.58
CA ARG A 835 47.85 9.43 14.53
C ARG A 835 47.55 8.81 15.91
N PHE A 836 48.06 7.62 16.21
CA PHE A 836 47.89 6.99 17.54
C PHE A 836 48.83 7.53 18.63
N SER A 837 49.84 8.34 18.30
CA SER A 837 50.83 8.85 19.27
C SER A 837 50.27 9.85 20.29
N ASP A 838 49.15 10.49 19.99
CA ASP A 838 48.56 11.55 20.83
C ASP A 838 47.38 11.07 21.71
N HIS A 839 47.13 9.76 21.74
CA HIS A 839 46.13 9.13 22.61
C HIS A 839 46.54 9.23 24.08
N GLN A 840 45.66 9.73 24.95
CA GLN A 840 45.97 9.91 26.37
C GLN A 840 45.48 8.77 27.27
N GLY A 841 44.61 7.89 26.77
CA GLY A 841 44.01 6.79 27.55
C GLY A 841 42.56 6.52 27.18
N SER A 842 42.06 5.37 27.63
CA SER A 842 40.70 4.90 27.33
C SER A 842 39.84 4.79 28.59
N LEU A 843 38.59 5.24 28.52
CA LEU A 843 37.53 4.75 29.40
C LEU A 843 36.93 3.49 28.79
N ARG A 844 36.97 2.38 29.50
CA ARG A 844 36.54 1.05 29.06
C ARG A 844 35.38 0.57 29.91
N ILE A 845 34.17 0.52 29.35
CA ILE A 845 32.95 0.19 30.11
C ILE A 845 32.42 -1.18 29.69
N HIS A 846 32.16 -2.04 30.67
CA HIS A 846 31.56 -3.36 30.48
C HIS A 846 30.16 -3.36 31.09
N PHE A 847 29.15 -3.24 30.24
CA PHE A 847 27.76 -3.36 30.64
C PHE A 847 27.36 -4.84 30.65
N VAL A 848 27.23 -5.44 31.83
CA VAL A 848 27.01 -6.88 31.97
C VAL A 848 25.68 -7.13 32.68
N LEU A 849 24.70 -7.65 31.93
CA LEU A 849 23.41 -8.07 32.48
C LEU A 849 23.34 -9.61 32.59
N PRO A 850 22.86 -10.18 33.72
CA PRO A 850 22.45 -9.53 34.96
C PRO A 850 23.63 -9.04 35.83
N GLY A 851 24.85 -9.50 35.58
CA GLY A 851 26.04 -9.03 36.30
C GLY A 851 27.16 -10.07 36.36
N LEU A 852 28.06 -9.89 37.30
CA LEU A 852 29.17 -10.80 37.59
C LEU A 852 28.80 -11.70 38.78
N ALA A 853 29.13 -13.00 38.72
CA ALA A 853 28.86 -13.95 39.79
C ALA A 853 29.78 -13.70 41.00
N SER A 854 29.29 -14.01 42.20
CA SER A 854 30.07 -13.88 43.43
C SER A 854 31.24 -14.88 43.46
N SER A 855 32.47 -14.39 43.61
CA SER A 855 33.64 -15.23 43.86
C SER A 855 33.80 -15.50 45.37
N THR A 856 34.02 -16.76 45.73
CA THR A 856 34.30 -17.24 47.10
C THR A 856 35.78 -17.20 47.47
N ASP A 857 36.67 -17.02 46.49
CA ASP A 857 38.13 -17.16 46.60
C ASP A 857 38.91 -15.82 46.56
N GLY A 858 38.20 -14.69 46.48
CA GLY A 858 38.83 -13.36 46.41
C GLY A 858 39.44 -13.02 45.05
N SER A 859 39.17 -13.81 44.00
CA SER A 859 39.56 -13.48 42.63
C SER A 859 38.78 -12.27 42.06
N ASP A 860 39.35 -11.68 41.00
CA ASP A 860 38.84 -10.51 40.29
C ASP A 860 37.33 -10.59 39.98
N ARG A 861 36.53 -9.72 40.63
CA ARG A 861 35.07 -9.62 40.50
C ARG A 861 34.61 -8.57 39.48
N GLY A 862 35.48 -8.06 38.62
CA GLY A 862 35.23 -6.80 37.90
C GLY A 862 35.29 -5.58 38.83
N GLY A 863 34.49 -4.56 38.58
CA GLY A 863 34.55 -3.26 39.29
C GLY A 863 35.32 -2.18 38.53
N CYS A 864 35.69 -1.08 39.19
CA CYS A 864 36.43 0.03 38.58
C CYS A 864 37.95 -0.08 38.83
N ARG A 865 38.74 0.01 37.75
CA ARG A 865 40.17 -0.27 37.73
C ARG A 865 40.95 0.71 36.89
N VAL A 866 42.18 0.98 37.29
CA VAL A 866 43.16 1.73 36.50
C VAL A 866 44.24 0.78 35.97
N GLU A 867 44.43 0.79 34.66
CA GLU A 867 45.32 -0.10 33.90
C GLU A 867 46.22 0.73 32.98
N GLY A 868 47.40 1.11 33.48
CA GLY A 868 48.20 2.13 32.78
C GLY A 868 47.41 3.44 32.75
N ASP A 869 47.16 3.96 31.55
CA ASP A 869 46.36 5.16 31.32
C ASP A 869 44.86 4.87 31.10
N ASP A 870 44.46 3.60 31.05
CA ASP A 870 43.06 3.21 30.89
C ASP A 870 42.32 3.13 32.23
N VAL A 871 41.02 3.44 32.20
CA VAL A 871 40.08 3.18 33.29
C VAL A 871 39.07 2.13 32.82
N VAL A 872 39.04 0.95 33.46
CA VAL A 872 38.09 -0.12 33.16
C VAL A 872 37.01 -0.15 34.24
N MET A 873 35.74 -0.10 33.86
CA MET A 873 34.61 -0.21 34.79
C MET A 873 33.59 -1.25 34.33
N TYR A 874 32.91 -1.88 35.29
CA TYR A 874 31.77 -2.77 35.04
C TYR A 874 30.49 -2.11 35.53
N ILE A 875 29.41 -2.21 34.77
CA ILE A 875 28.08 -1.74 35.15
C ILE A 875 27.14 -2.93 35.04
N ASP A 876 26.52 -3.31 36.15
CA ASP A 876 25.61 -4.46 36.23
C ASP A 876 24.17 -4.04 36.58
N LYS A 877 23.28 -5.03 36.81
CA LYS A 877 21.88 -4.78 37.15
C LYS A 877 21.68 -3.84 38.34
N THR A 878 22.59 -3.84 39.31
CA THR A 878 22.48 -3.02 40.53
C THR A 878 22.72 -1.54 40.25
N MET A 879 23.35 -1.22 39.12
CA MET A 879 23.71 0.13 38.69
C MET A 879 22.84 0.65 37.55
N LEU A 880 21.86 -0.13 37.07
CA LEU A 880 21.03 0.30 35.94
C LEU A 880 20.11 1.46 36.28
N ASP A 881 19.56 1.53 37.49
CA ASP A 881 18.76 2.69 37.92
C ASP A 881 19.59 3.98 37.86
N THR A 882 20.89 3.90 38.17
CA THR A 882 21.84 5.01 38.03
C THR A 882 22.14 5.32 36.57
N LEU A 883 22.32 4.29 35.73
CA LEU A 883 22.64 4.43 34.30
C LEU A 883 21.49 5.08 33.51
N PHE A 884 20.26 4.64 33.75
CA PHE A 884 19.09 5.09 33.01
C PHE A 884 18.45 6.35 33.61
N GLN A 885 18.96 6.84 34.75
CA GLN A 885 18.37 7.94 35.52
C GLN A 885 16.84 7.76 35.65
N SER A 886 16.42 6.50 35.81
CA SER A 886 15.11 6.02 35.37
C SER A 886 13.97 6.83 36.00
N ASN A 887 13.06 7.35 35.18
CA ASN A 887 11.73 7.63 35.68
C ASN A 887 11.06 6.30 36.10
N ASN A 888 9.99 6.38 36.89
CA ASN A 888 9.31 5.20 37.44
C ASN A 888 8.89 4.16 36.38
N SER A 889 8.61 4.59 35.14
CA SER A 889 8.16 3.71 34.05
C SER A 889 9.29 2.86 33.48
N ILE A 890 10.46 3.44 33.23
CA ILE A 890 11.63 2.68 32.74
C ILE A 890 12.14 1.73 33.82
N ALA A 891 12.18 2.19 35.08
CA ALA A 891 12.55 1.33 36.21
C ALA A 891 11.63 0.10 36.31
N ALA A 892 10.32 0.27 36.05
CA ALA A 892 9.36 -0.82 36.07
C ALA A 892 9.61 -1.85 34.95
N GLU A 893 9.87 -1.40 33.71
CA GLU A 893 10.17 -2.32 32.60
C GLU A 893 11.55 -2.99 32.75
N LEU A 894 12.56 -2.28 33.25
CA LEU A 894 13.86 -2.86 33.61
C LEU A 894 13.72 -4.00 34.62
N ARG A 895 12.86 -3.84 35.63
CA ARG A 895 12.57 -4.89 36.63
C ARG A 895 11.83 -6.10 36.06
N LYS A 896 11.06 -5.96 34.97
CA LYS A 896 10.42 -7.10 34.29
C LYS A 896 11.42 -7.89 33.45
N LEU A 897 12.45 -7.21 32.97
CA LEU A 897 13.48 -7.78 32.13
C LEU A 897 14.58 -8.51 32.93
N LEU A 898 14.81 -8.07 34.17
CA LEU A 898 15.69 -8.69 35.18
C LEU A 898 14.99 -9.81 35.95
#